data_AF-A0A1F6HT07-F1
#
_entry.id   AF-A0A1F6HT07-F1
#
_cell.length_a   1.000
_cell.length_b   1.000
_cell.length_c   1.000
_cell.angle_alpha   90.00
_cell.angle_beta   90.00
_cell.angle_gamma   90.00
#
_symmetry.space_group_name_H-M   'P 1'
#
loop_
_entity.id
_entity.type
_entity.pdbx_description
1 polymer ?
#
loop_
_entity_poly.entity_id
_entity_poly.type
_entity_poly.pdbx_seq_one_letter_code
_entity_poly.pdbx_strand_id
1 'polypeptide(L)'
;MKLPFSLKFDKKKPELFLVLVLRDEKVNAVVFEEQIGKANILGEQEEYFQDSIDRITQEELLDSLDKAISKAQSYLPDNREPQKTIFGVKEDWIENDKIKKDQLLKLKKACDELELVPIGFLIISQAISYLLQKEEGVPLSAILVDVGKRSITVSLIKAGKIAETRSKDIDEEIPLAVDNLLKQLSTQDALPSRIIIFDGEKNLNYEFISHQWSKTLSFLHLPQITTLKSDFPARAVLFGVATQMGFEVLGEALKIKPDLEKQDKQDPKDTPPHEYENLTPESFGFVKDKDIGQIQEQPKASALTEEILSPQQDEPEPTQTKLDPKTNMPFNLIKTIPKFVKPAIANAKGLLTKIPPQSLPSFSFPTNAKKAILVPVIVVILIVGAGAYYFFGTKATVFLDIKPKIVKQDSNVVFSTASNADNDDSIVNGKSISVSLDGEVSTPTSGKKDIGTKAKGTVTIFNNTSSSKTFPKGSIITSSNDLSFTLEDNATVASASGDVFSGTTPGKINANVLAEKIGTEFNLPSNAKFSIGNDPLIAAKNDEAFSGGTKKEVAVVSQDDIDKLLEELPKKLRQKAEEDLKKQISKEETLLPVILAESISAKNFDKDISEETDRLSLKGTVEYKALSYAKKDLLAQSASYIKKNVSDDQILDEDNIKVGVKNIEKKDQDEIQALLNLEAILKPKIDQQKLIEAITGISYKDAEAVLMKLPQATKVRISSSLEIPLLPKLLPKISENIKIIVTAQ
;
A
#
# COMPACT_ATOMS: atom_id res chain seq x y z
N MET A 1 30.64 -45.78 30.56
CA MET A 1 29.72 -44.66 30.88
C MET A 1 29.44 -43.91 29.58
N LYS A 2 28.27 -44.16 28.98
CA LYS A 2 27.72 -43.39 27.85
C LYS A 2 26.79 -42.33 28.44
N LEU A 3 26.79 -41.12 27.89
CA LEU A 3 25.67 -40.15 27.75
C LEU A 3 26.28 -38.79 27.28
N PRO A 4 25.53 -37.88 26.61
CA PRO A 4 24.78 -38.13 25.38
C PRO A 4 24.67 -36.90 24.42
N PHE A 5 24.01 -37.13 23.27
CA PHE A 5 23.30 -36.17 22.40
C PHE A 5 24.00 -34.89 21.92
N SER A 6 24.56 -34.97 20.70
CA SER A 6 24.66 -33.83 19.78
C SER A 6 23.28 -33.60 19.16
N LEU A 7 22.62 -32.49 19.51
CA LEU A 7 21.45 -32.01 18.79
C LEU A 7 21.92 -31.43 17.44
N LYS A 8 21.65 -32.16 16.36
CA LYS A 8 21.65 -31.60 15.00
C LYS A 8 20.40 -30.73 14.86
N PHE A 9 20.58 -29.41 14.84
CA PHE A 9 19.54 -28.50 14.35
C PHE A 9 19.45 -28.67 12.83
N ASP A 10 18.40 -29.31 12.37
CA ASP A 10 18.05 -29.34 10.95
C ASP A 10 17.49 -27.95 10.59
N LYS A 11 18.30 -27.13 9.90
CA LYS A 11 17.82 -25.83 9.39
C LYS A 11 16.82 -26.14 8.27
N LYS A 12 15.52 -25.97 8.56
CA LYS A 12 14.44 -26.05 7.57
C LYS A 12 14.79 -25.11 6.40
N LYS A 13 15.04 -25.66 5.21
CA LYS A 13 15.40 -24.87 4.03
C LYS A 13 14.22 -23.96 3.63
N PRO A 14 14.47 -22.72 3.17
CA PRO A 14 13.41 -21.81 2.75
C PRO A 14 12.59 -22.42 1.60
N GLU A 15 11.29 -22.19 1.61
CA GLU A 15 10.37 -22.71 0.61
C GLU A 15 10.53 -21.95 -0.72
N LEU A 16 10.51 -22.68 -1.84
CA LEU A 16 10.64 -22.11 -3.18
C LEU A 16 9.27 -21.94 -3.83
N PHE A 17 9.09 -20.80 -4.47
CA PHE A 17 7.89 -20.45 -5.20
C PHE A 17 8.22 -20.20 -6.68
N LEU A 18 7.28 -20.55 -7.54
CA LEU A 18 7.32 -20.33 -8.98
C LEU A 18 6.19 -19.38 -9.36
N VAL A 19 6.51 -18.34 -10.11
CA VAL A 19 5.53 -17.49 -10.79
C VAL A 19 5.62 -17.75 -12.28
N LEU A 20 4.51 -18.15 -12.89
CA LEU A 20 4.38 -18.31 -14.34
C LEU A 20 3.48 -17.19 -14.87
N VAL A 21 4.08 -16.19 -15.51
CA VAL A 21 3.36 -15.09 -16.15
C VAL A 21 3.04 -15.47 -17.59
N LEU A 22 1.77 -15.80 -17.83
CA LEU A 22 1.23 -16.28 -19.09
C LEU A 22 0.67 -15.11 -19.90
N ARG A 23 1.46 -14.64 -20.86
CA ARG A 23 1.05 -13.62 -21.83
C ARG A 23 0.58 -14.27 -23.12
N ASP A 24 0.18 -13.45 -24.10
CA ASP A 24 -0.43 -14.00 -25.31
C ASP A 24 0.55 -14.85 -26.13
N GLU A 25 1.81 -14.44 -26.26
CA GLU A 25 2.79 -15.14 -27.12
C GLU A 25 4.02 -15.66 -26.38
N LYS A 26 4.03 -15.54 -25.05
CA LYS A 26 5.15 -16.02 -24.23
C LYS A 26 4.76 -16.30 -22.79
N VAL A 27 5.59 -17.09 -22.14
CA VAL A 27 5.59 -17.29 -20.69
C VAL A 27 6.88 -16.76 -20.08
N ASN A 28 6.77 -16.10 -18.92
CA ASN A 28 7.91 -15.78 -18.08
C ASN A 28 7.83 -16.62 -16.79
N ALA A 29 8.87 -17.41 -16.52
CA ALA A 29 9.03 -18.19 -15.30
C ALA A 29 9.98 -17.47 -14.34
N VAL A 30 9.51 -17.18 -13.13
CA VAL A 30 10.29 -16.55 -12.05
C VAL A 30 10.31 -17.47 -10.84
N VAL A 31 11.49 -17.91 -10.44
CA VAL A 31 11.71 -18.69 -9.22
C VAL A 31 12.21 -17.75 -8.12
N PHE A 32 11.56 -17.77 -6.97
CA PHE A 32 11.95 -16.97 -5.82
C PHE A 32 11.81 -17.75 -4.51
N GLU A 33 12.55 -17.33 -3.48
CA GLU A 33 12.36 -17.79 -2.11
C GLU A 33 12.05 -16.63 -1.18
N GLU A 34 11.33 -16.92 -0.10
CA GLU A 34 11.23 -15.98 1.00
C GLU A 34 12.52 -16.01 1.81
N GLN A 35 13.21 -14.87 1.89
CA GLN A 35 14.35 -14.68 2.76
C GLN A 35 14.12 -13.43 3.60
N ILE A 36 13.85 -13.62 4.91
CA ILE A 36 13.70 -12.49 5.85
C ILE A 36 12.50 -11.60 5.49
N GLY A 37 11.33 -12.18 5.20
CA GLY A 37 10.15 -11.40 4.82
C GLY A 37 10.31 -10.66 3.50
N LYS A 38 11.28 -11.04 2.67
CA LYS A 38 11.52 -10.45 1.34
C LYS A 38 11.54 -11.53 0.28
N ALA A 39 10.96 -11.23 -0.88
CA ALA A 39 11.05 -12.09 -2.06
C ALA A 39 12.45 -11.95 -2.70
N ASN A 40 13.24 -13.00 -2.65
CA ASN A 40 14.55 -13.07 -3.29
C ASN A 40 14.45 -13.89 -4.59
N ILE A 41 14.64 -13.24 -5.74
CA ILE A 41 14.57 -13.89 -7.05
C ILE A 41 15.85 -14.71 -7.27
N LEU A 42 15.68 -15.99 -7.55
CA LEU A 42 16.77 -16.94 -7.76
C LEU A 42 16.99 -17.25 -9.25
N GLY A 43 15.94 -17.14 -10.06
CA GLY A 43 16.02 -17.33 -11.50
C GLY A 43 14.82 -16.73 -12.22
N GLU A 44 15.06 -16.18 -13.40
CA GLU A 44 14.02 -15.63 -14.28
C GLU A 44 14.35 -15.96 -15.73
N GLN A 45 13.38 -16.52 -16.45
CA GLN A 45 13.51 -16.86 -17.87
C GLN A 45 12.20 -16.66 -18.62
N GLU A 46 12.30 -16.37 -19.91
CA GLU A 46 11.15 -16.27 -20.82
C GLU A 46 11.25 -17.29 -21.95
N GLU A 47 10.11 -17.83 -22.37
CA GLU A 47 9.98 -18.73 -23.51
C GLU A 47 8.79 -18.28 -24.38
N TYR A 48 8.98 -18.27 -25.70
CA TYR A 48 7.94 -17.86 -26.65
C TYR A 48 7.12 -19.07 -27.13
N PHE A 49 5.83 -18.84 -27.34
CA PHE A 49 4.94 -19.75 -28.04
C PHE A 49 5.08 -19.55 -29.57
N GLN A 50 4.66 -20.54 -30.37
CA GLN A 50 4.65 -20.41 -31.83
C GLN A 50 3.46 -19.56 -32.33
N ASP A 51 2.37 -19.54 -31.57
CA ASP A 51 1.18 -18.71 -31.80
C ASP A 51 0.60 -18.23 -30.46
N SER A 52 -0.54 -17.54 -30.48
CA SER A 52 -1.26 -17.13 -29.28
C SER A 52 -1.55 -18.31 -28.34
N ILE A 53 -1.39 -18.10 -27.03
CA ILE A 53 -1.65 -19.07 -25.95
C ILE A 53 -3.08 -19.65 -26.01
N ASP A 54 -4.02 -18.93 -26.63
CA ASP A 54 -5.37 -19.41 -26.86
C ASP A 54 -5.46 -20.45 -27.98
N ARG A 55 -4.57 -20.37 -28.99
CA ARG A 55 -4.55 -21.17 -30.23
C ARG A 55 -3.57 -22.34 -30.19
N ILE A 56 -2.54 -22.29 -29.34
CA ILE A 56 -1.55 -23.37 -29.23
C ILE A 56 -2.14 -24.67 -28.67
N THR A 57 -1.46 -25.77 -28.98
CA THR A 57 -1.82 -27.11 -28.47
C THR A 57 -1.40 -27.28 -27.01
N GLN A 58 -2.00 -28.25 -26.31
CA GLN A 58 -1.61 -28.59 -24.94
C GLN A 58 -0.14 -29.07 -24.86
N GLU A 59 0.33 -29.82 -25.85
CA GLU A 59 1.71 -30.31 -25.91
C GLU A 59 2.71 -29.16 -26.04
N GLU A 60 2.41 -28.18 -26.89
CA GLU A 60 3.24 -26.99 -27.05
C GLU A 60 3.26 -26.14 -25.78
N LEU A 61 2.11 -25.96 -25.13
CA LEU A 61 2.04 -25.26 -23.85
C LEU A 61 2.94 -25.94 -22.80
N LEU A 62 2.85 -27.27 -22.69
CA LEU A 62 3.69 -28.06 -21.77
C LEU A 62 5.18 -27.89 -22.06
N ASP A 63 5.59 -28.03 -23.33
CA ASP A 63 6.98 -27.90 -23.75
C ASP A 63 7.55 -26.50 -23.48
N SER A 64 6.78 -25.44 -23.76
CA SER A 64 7.20 -24.06 -23.48
C SER A 64 7.29 -23.77 -21.97
N LEU A 65 6.34 -24.28 -21.17
CA LEU A 65 6.38 -24.15 -19.72
C LEU A 65 7.57 -24.90 -19.12
N ASP A 66 7.78 -26.16 -19.50
CA ASP A 66 8.91 -26.98 -19.05
C ASP A 66 10.25 -26.32 -19.37
N LYS A 67 10.41 -25.80 -20.60
CA LYS A 67 11.61 -25.06 -21.00
C LYS A 67 11.83 -23.81 -20.15
N ALA A 68 10.79 -22.99 -19.95
CA ALA A 68 10.90 -21.78 -19.16
C ALA A 68 11.28 -22.10 -17.70
N ILE A 69 10.63 -23.10 -17.11
CA ILE A 69 10.86 -23.56 -15.74
C ILE A 69 12.27 -24.13 -15.60
N SER A 70 12.66 -25.08 -16.45
CA SER A 70 13.97 -25.73 -16.44
C SER A 70 15.11 -24.73 -16.58
N LYS A 71 14.97 -23.74 -17.49
CA LYS A 71 15.97 -22.68 -17.65
C LYS A 71 16.01 -21.77 -16.41
N ALA A 72 14.86 -21.38 -15.85
CA ALA A 72 14.83 -20.56 -14.63
C ALA A 72 15.47 -21.31 -13.44
N GLN A 73 15.25 -22.62 -13.36
CA GLN A 73 15.83 -23.48 -12.34
C GLN A 73 17.35 -23.68 -12.50
N SER A 74 17.88 -23.60 -13.72
CA SER A 74 19.32 -23.75 -13.97
C SER A 74 20.20 -22.72 -13.23
N TYR A 75 19.61 -21.60 -12.79
CA TYR A 75 20.26 -20.56 -11.99
C TYR A 75 20.27 -20.83 -10.48
N LEU A 76 19.57 -21.88 -10.02
CA LEU A 76 19.49 -22.22 -8.60
C LEU A 76 20.82 -22.81 -8.10
N PRO A 77 21.36 -22.34 -6.96
CA PRO A 77 22.61 -22.87 -6.40
C PRO A 77 22.47 -24.27 -5.82
N ASP A 78 21.25 -24.66 -5.44
CA ASP A 78 20.87 -25.99 -4.99
C ASP A 78 19.87 -26.56 -5.99
N ASN A 79 20.02 -27.81 -6.43
CA ASN A 79 19.13 -28.50 -7.39
C ASN A 79 17.73 -28.81 -6.79
N ARG A 80 17.07 -27.80 -6.23
CA ARG A 80 15.76 -27.84 -5.60
C ARG A 80 14.71 -27.40 -6.61
N GLU A 81 13.54 -28.02 -6.57
CA GLU A 81 12.42 -27.68 -7.48
C GLU A 81 11.34 -26.89 -6.72
N PRO A 82 10.88 -25.75 -7.27
CA PRO A 82 9.72 -25.05 -6.73
C PRO A 82 8.45 -25.87 -7.00
N GLN A 83 7.75 -26.27 -5.94
CA GLN A 83 6.48 -26.97 -6.07
C GLN A 83 5.28 -26.01 -6.08
N LYS A 84 5.36 -24.90 -5.34
CA LYS A 84 4.25 -23.95 -5.21
C LYS A 84 4.24 -22.94 -6.35
N THR A 85 3.17 -22.92 -7.12
CA THR A 85 3.05 -22.15 -8.36
C THR A 85 1.94 -21.11 -8.29
N ILE A 86 2.27 -19.88 -8.67
CA ILE A 86 1.30 -18.79 -8.89
C ILE A 86 1.25 -18.49 -10.38
N PHE A 87 0.04 -18.33 -10.92
CA PHE A 87 -0.15 -17.94 -12.31
C PHE A 87 -0.41 -16.44 -12.44
N GLY A 88 0.35 -15.74 -13.27
CA GLY A 88 -0.05 -14.46 -13.83
C GLY A 88 -0.84 -14.71 -15.11
N VAL A 89 -2.11 -14.32 -15.19
CA VAL A 89 -2.97 -14.58 -16.36
C VAL A 89 -3.46 -13.29 -17.00
N LYS A 90 -3.80 -13.37 -18.29
CA LYS A 90 -4.39 -12.24 -19.03
C LYS A 90 -5.84 -11.98 -18.60
N GLU A 91 -6.27 -10.72 -18.75
CA GLU A 91 -7.64 -10.27 -18.39
C GLU A 91 -8.72 -11.14 -19.06
N ASP A 92 -8.53 -11.46 -20.34
CA ASP A 92 -9.51 -12.18 -21.15
C ASP A 92 -9.71 -13.65 -20.73
N TRP A 93 -8.87 -14.16 -19.81
CA TRP A 93 -9.04 -15.47 -19.21
C TRP A 93 -9.96 -15.45 -17.98
N ILE A 94 -10.43 -14.28 -17.56
CA ILE A 94 -11.22 -14.10 -16.35
C ILE A 94 -12.69 -13.84 -16.68
N GLU A 95 -13.58 -14.44 -15.89
CA GLU A 95 -15.01 -14.18 -15.89
C GLU A 95 -15.53 -14.35 -14.44
N ASN A 96 -16.24 -13.34 -13.92
CA ASN A 96 -16.73 -13.32 -12.52
C ASN A 96 -15.64 -13.63 -11.49
N ASP A 97 -14.48 -12.96 -11.62
CA ASP A 97 -13.29 -13.12 -10.76
C ASP A 97 -12.70 -14.55 -10.71
N LYS A 98 -13.01 -15.38 -11.71
CA LYS A 98 -12.50 -16.75 -11.85
C LYS A 98 -11.92 -16.99 -13.23
N ILE A 99 -10.95 -17.90 -13.32
CA ILE A 99 -10.42 -18.35 -14.62
C ILE A 99 -11.52 -19.10 -15.38
N LYS A 100 -11.76 -18.73 -16.64
CA LYS A 100 -12.69 -19.39 -17.55
C LYS A 100 -12.43 -20.90 -17.61
N LYS A 101 -13.49 -21.70 -17.66
CA LYS A 101 -13.43 -23.17 -17.53
C LYS A 101 -12.44 -23.82 -18.50
N ASP A 102 -12.42 -23.40 -19.76
CA ASP A 102 -11.56 -24.00 -20.78
C ASP A 102 -10.07 -23.73 -20.50
N GLN A 103 -9.74 -22.53 -20.03
CA GLN A 103 -8.37 -22.15 -19.69
C GLN A 103 -7.93 -22.81 -18.38
N LEU A 104 -8.86 -22.93 -17.41
CA LEU A 104 -8.61 -23.65 -16.16
C LEU A 104 -8.25 -25.12 -16.44
N LEU A 105 -8.92 -25.78 -17.39
CA LEU A 105 -8.61 -27.15 -17.79
C LEU A 105 -7.21 -27.27 -18.41
N LYS A 106 -6.80 -26.31 -19.26
CA LYS A 106 -5.45 -26.26 -19.81
C LYS A 106 -4.38 -26.16 -18.71
N LEU A 107 -4.60 -25.27 -17.74
CA LEU A 107 -3.69 -25.06 -16.62
C LEU A 107 -3.62 -26.27 -15.68
N LYS A 108 -4.75 -26.93 -15.40
CA LYS A 108 -4.76 -28.15 -14.58
C LYS A 108 -3.94 -29.27 -15.20
N LYS A 109 -4.13 -29.54 -16.49
CA LYS A 109 -3.31 -30.51 -17.22
C LYS A 109 -1.82 -30.14 -17.19
N ALA A 110 -1.50 -28.86 -17.33
CA ALA A 110 -0.12 -28.40 -17.20
C ALA A 110 0.44 -28.62 -15.80
N CYS A 111 -0.36 -28.41 -14.75
CA CYS A 111 0.05 -28.68 -13.38
C CYS A 111 0.26 -30.18 -13.12
N ASP A 112 -0.63 -31.03 -13.64
CA ASP A 112 -0.56 -32.48 -13.43
C ASP A 112 0.68 -33.09 -14.12
N GLU A 113 0.98 -32.69 -15.36
CA GLU A 113 2.10 -33.22 -16.15
C GLU A 113 3.46 -32.65 -15.71
N LEU A 114 3.51 -31.41 -15.22
CA LEU A 114 4.74 -30.74 -14.75
C LEU A 114 4.91 -30.79 -13.23
N GLU A 115 4.08 -31.57 -12.54
CA GLU A 115 4.08 -31.73 -11.07
C GLU A 115 4.01 -30.39 -10.29
N LEU A 116 3.29 -29.40 -10.82
CA LEU A 116 3.12 -28.09 -10.21
C LEU A 116 1.96 -28.08 -9.20
N VAL A 117 2.16 -27.42 -8.06
CA VAL A 117 1.13 -27.22 -7.04
C VAL A 117 0.59 -25.79 -7.14
N PRO A 118 -0.54 -25.54 -7.83
CA PRO A 118 -1.10 -24.21 -7.94
C PRO A 118 -1.57 -23.71 -6.56
N ILE A 119 -1.11 -22.52 -6.16
CA ILE A 119 -1.53 -21.87 -4.91
C ILE A 119 -2.43 -20.63 -5.14
N GLY A 120 -2.48 -20.09 -6.35
CA GLY A 120 -3.33 -18.95 -6.71
C GLY A 120 -3.01 -18.36 -8.09
N PHE A 121 -3.68 -17.26 -8.45
CA PHE A 121 -3.37 -16.48 -9.64
C PHE A 121 -3.54 -14.97 -9.42
N LEU A 122 -2.89 -14.17 -10.26
CA LEU A 122 -3.10 -12.73 -10.37
C LEU A 122 -3.36 -12.35 -11.83
N ILE A 123 -4.09 -11.25 -12.03
CA ILE A 123 -4.34 -10.69 -13.35
C ILE A 123 -3.20 -9.70 -13.68
N ILE A 124 -2.54 -9.89 -14.83
CA ILE A 124 -1.30 -9.17 -15.17
C ILE A 124 -1.51 -7.65 -15.23
N SER A 125 -2.56 -7.20 -15.92
CA SER A 125 -2.98 -5.79 -16.02
C SER A 125 -3.21 -5.16 -14.64
N GLN A 126 -3.87 -5.88 -13.73
CA GLN A 126 -4.11 -5.45 -12.36
C GLN A 126 -2.82 -5.35 -11.56
N ALA A 127 -1.94 -6.34 -11.69
CA ALA A 127 -0.64 -6.34 -11.03
C ALA A 127 0.23 -5.16 -11.47
N ILE A 128 0.24 -4.84 -12.79
CA ILE A 128 0.92 -3.67 -13.34
C ILE A 128 0.32 -2.38 -12.79
N SER A 129 -1.01 -2.25 -12.82
CA SER A 129 -1.74 -1.09 -12.26
C SER A 129 -1.38 -0.87 -10.79
N TYR A 130 -1.36 -1.95 -10.01
CA TYR A 130 -1.06 -1.93 -8.58
C TYR A 130 0.40 -1.52 -8.29
N LEU A 131 1.37 -2.08 -9.02
CA LEU A 131 2.77 -1.71 -8.87
C LEU A 131 3.00 -0.24 -9.23
N LEU A 132 2.42 0.23 -10.34
CA LEU A 132 2.53 1.64 -10.74
C LEU A 132 1.87 2.58 -9.73
N GLN A 133 0.69 2.22 -9.20
CA GLN A 133 0.05 2.98 -8.13
C GLN A 133 0.95 3.06 -6.88
N LYS A 134 1.66 1.98 -6.55
CA LYS A 134 2.59 1.96 -5.41
C LYS A 134 3.83 2.84 -5.66
N GLU A 135 4.37 2.85 -6.88
CA GLU A 135 5.53 3.66 -7.26
C GLU A 135 5.18 5.15 -7.37
N GLU A 136 3.99 5.48 -7.89
CA GLU A 136 3.58 6.86 -8.19
C GLU A 136 2.74 7.50 -7.08
N GLY A 137 2.17 6.71 -6.16
CA GLY A 137 1.36 7.17 -5.04
C GLY A 137 -0.08 7.56 -5.40
N VAL A 138 -0.51 7.35 -6.64
CA VAL A 138 -1.87 7.66 -7.14
C VAL A 138 -2.42 6.53 -7.99
N PRO A 139 -3.75 6.27 -8.00
CA PRO A 139 -4.34 5.24 -8.84
C PRO A 139 -4.10 5.48 -10.33
N LEU A 140 -3.68 4.44 -11.05
CA LEU A 140 -3.35 4.54 -12.47
C LEU A 140 -4.59 4.87 -13.31
N SER A 141 -4.51 5.91 -14.15
CA SER A 141 -5.47 6.17 -15.22
C SER A 141 -4.71 6.29 -16.53
N ALA A 142 -4.72 5.22 -17.33
CA ALA A 142 -3.91 5.08 -18.53
C ALA A 142 -4.51 4.05 -19.50
N ILE A 143 -4.08 4.10 -20.75
CA ILE A 143 -4.23 3.01 -21.71
C ILE A 143 -2.98 2.15 -21.61
N LEU A 144 -3.16 0.89 -21.19
CA LEU A 144 -2.08 -0.08 -21.12
C LEU A 144 -2.05 -0.88 -22.43
N VAL A 145 -0.89 -0.94 -23.07
CA VAL A 145 -0.67 -1.60 -24.36
C VAL A 145 0.36 -2.71 -24.20
N ASP A 146 -0.10 -3.94 -24.29
CA ASP A 146 0.73 -5.14 -24.43
C ASP A 146 1.06 -5.32 -25.93
N VAL A 147 2.33 -5.24 -26.30
CA VAL A 147 2.77 -5.46 -27.68
C VAL A 147 3.49 -6.81 -27.76
N GLY A 148 2.88 -7.75 -28.45
CA GLY A 148 3.48 -9.03 -28.85
C GLY A 148 4.15 -8.96 -30.24
N LYS A 149 4.64 -10.09 -30.74
CA LYS A 149 5.18 -10.19 -32.11
C LYS A 149 4.06 -10.31 -33.14
N ARG A 150 2.90 -10.84 -32.76
CA ARG A 150 1.77 -11.15 -33.65
C ARG A 150 0.45 -10.54 -33.20
N SER A 151 0.35 -10.10 -31.96
CA SER A 151 -0.87 -9.58 -31.34
C SER A 151 -0.57 -8.32 -30.53
N ILE A 152 -1.58 -7.44 -30.43
CA ILE A 152 -1.58 -6.29 -29.52
C ILE A 152 -2.80 -6.42 -28.64
N THR A 153 -2.62 -6.19 -27.34
CA THR A 153 -3.71 -6.07 -26.38
C THR A 153 -3.74 -4.66 -25.79
N VAL A 154 -4.91 -4.06 -25.77
CA VAL A 154 -5.17 -2.72 -25.22
C VAL A 154 -6.14 -2.85 -24.07
N SER A 155 -5.73 -2.40 -22.88
CA SER A 155 -6.54 -2.35 -21.67
C SER A 155 -6.74 -0.90 -21.23
N LEU A 156 -7.98 -0.47 -21.10
CA LEU A 156 -8.33 0.85 -20.59
C LEU A 156 -8.40 0.80 -19.06
N ILE A 157 -7.55 1.57 -18.39
CA ILE A 157 -7.50 1.66 -16.93
C ILE A 157 -7.98 3.04 -16.48
N LYS A 158 -8.98 3.08 -15.60
CA LYS A 158 -9.53 4.29 -15.00
C LYS A 158 -9.51 4.17 -13.48
N ALA A 159 -8.86 5.12 -12.80
CA ALA A 159 -8.76 5.18 -11.35
C ALA A 159 -8.33 3.83 -10.71
N GLY A 160 -7.34 3.17 -11.32
CA GLY A 160 -6.79 1.89 -10.87
C GLY A 160 -7.54 0.64 -11.34
N LYS A 161 -8.76 0.78 -11.89
CA LYS A 161 -9.60 -0.34 -12.34
C LYS A 161 -9.54 -0.53 -13.85
N ILE A 162 -9.47 -1.78 -14.32
CA ILE A 162 -9.61 -2.10 -15.75
C ILE A 162 -11.08 -1.95 -16.14
N ALA A 163 -11.36 -1.09 -17.10
CA ALA A 163 -12.70 -0.84 -17.62
C ALA A 163 -13.02 -1.80 -18.77
N GLU A 164 -12.09 -1.97 -19.71
CA GLU A 164 -12.29 -2.79 -20.90
C GLU A 164 -10.94 -3.21 -21.50
N THR A 165 -10.88 -4.43 -22.03
CA THR A 165 -9.71 -4.97 -22.73
C THR A 165 -10.12 -5.45 -24.11
N ARG A 166 -9.26 -5.21 -25.12
CA ARG A 166 -9.42 -5.70 -26.49
C ARG A 166 -8.06 -6.12 -27.05
N SER A 167 -8.06 -7.17 -27.84
CA SER A 167 -6.88 -7.66 -28.53
C SER A 167 -7.14 -7.86 -30.01
N LYS A 168 -6.11 -7.70 -30.84
CA LYS A 168 -6.14 -8.09 -32.26
C LYS A 168 -4.78 -8.59 -32.71
N ASP A 169 -4.78 -9.34 -33.81
CA ASP A 169 -3.57 -9.71 -34.54
C ASP A 169 -2.97 -8.47 -35.21
N ILE A 170 -1.64 -8.38 -35.28
CA ILE A 170 -0.87 -7.29 -35.90
C ILE A 170 -0.88 -7.49 -37.41
N ASP A 171 -1.71 -6.72 -38.09
CA ASP A 171 -1.82 -6.66 -39.56
C ASP A 171 -1.49 -5.26 -40.12
N GLU A 172 -1.15 -4.31 -39.24
CA GLU A 172 -0.89 -2.91 -39.54
C GLU A 172 0.17 -2.34 -38.59
N GLU A 173 0.54 -1.06 -38.77
CA GLU A 173 1.47 -0.38 -37.85
C GLU A 173 0.91 -0.36 -36.42
N ILE A 174 1.76 -0.62 -35.41
CA ILE A 174 1.33 -0.81 -34.02
C ILE A 174 0.51 0.39 -33.48
N PRO A 175 0.91 1.66 -33.68
CA PRO A 175 0.09 2.79 -33.24
C PRO A 175 -1.29 2.84 -33.92
N LEU A 176 -1.38 2.48 -35.20
CA LEU A 176 -2.64 2.43 -35.95
C LEU A 176 -3.55 1.30 -35.43
N ALA A 177 -2.98 0.14 -35.12
CA ALA A 177 -3.70 -0.95 -34.49
C ALA A 177 -4.27 -0.55 -33.12
N VAL A 178 -3.50 0.18 -32.31
CA VAL A 178 -3.99 0.72 -31.03
C VAL A 178 -5.11 1.73 -31.24
N ASP A 179 -4.98 2.67 -32.18
CA ASP A 179 -6.04 3.62 -32.53
C ASP A 179 -7.35 2.88 -32.90
N ASN A 180 -7.26 1.87 -33.77
CA ASN A 180 -8.41 1.07 -34.19
C ASN A 180 -9.03 0.28 -33.03
N LEU A 181 -8.23 -0.31 -32.15
CA LEU A 181 -8.72 -0.97 -30.94
C LEU A 181 -9.43 0.02 -30.00
N LEU A 182 -8.90 1.22 -29.82
CA LEU A 182 -9.51 2.25 -28.98
C LEU A 182 -10.88 2.71 -29.50
N LYS A 183 -11.08 2.73 -30.83
CA LYS A 183 -12.40 3.02 -31.44
C LYS A 183 -13.45 1.96 -31.16
N GLN A 184 -13.03 0.73 -30.87
CA GLN A 184 -13.92 -0.40 -30.60
C GLN A 184 -14.31 -0.51 -29.12
N LEU A 185 -13.73 0.32 -28.24
CA LEU A 185 -14.10 0.37 -26.83
C LEU A 185 -15.46 1.03 -26.66
N SER A 186 -16.27 0.51 -25.75
CA SER A 186 -17.69 0.86 -25.57
C SER A 186 -17.90 2.13 -24.75
N THR A 187 -16.86 2.95 -24.53
CA THR A 187 -16.87 4.02 -23.53
C THR A 187 -17.36 5.36 -24.07
N GLN A 188 -18.35 5.97 -23.40
CA GLN A 188 -18.88 7.31 -23.71
C GLN A 188 -18.06 8.46 -23.07
N ASP A 189 -17.02 8.16 -22.28
CA ASP A 189 -16.20 9.17 -21.60
C ASP A 189 -14.89 9.49 -22.35
N ALA A 190 -14.22 10.56 -21.92
CA ALA A 190 -12.87 10.89 -22.39
C ALA A 190 -11.85 9.79 -22.07
N LEU A 191 -10.95 9.54 -23.02
CA LEU A 191 -9.82 8.61 -22.89
C LEU A 191 -8.69 9.26 -22.07
N PRO A 192 -7.97 8.50 -21.22
CA PRO A 192 -6.85 9.03 -20.47
C PRO A 192 -5.71 9.41 -21.42
N SER A 193 -5.05 10.53 -21.15
CA SER A 193 -3.97 11.06 -21.99
C SER A 193 -2.61 10.40 -21.73
N ARG A 194 -2.57 9.18 -21.19
CA ARG A 194 -1.34 8.43 -20.91
C ARG A 194 -1.45 7.04 -21.51
N ILE A 195 -0.50 6.69 -22.36
CA ILE A 195 -0.37 5.37 -22.98
C ILE A 195 0.91 4.73 -22.45
N ILE A 196 0.77 3.55 -21.85
CA ILE A 196 1.85 2.79 -21.27
C ILE A 196 2.05 1.54 -22.11
N ILE A 197 3.19 1.45 -22.79
CA ILE A 197 3.57 0.33 -23.62
C ILE A 197 4.46 -0.60 -22.81
N PHE A 198 4.21 -1.90 -22.83
CA PHE A 198 5.13 -2.88 -22.27
C PHE A 198 5.44 -3.98 -23.29
N ASP A 199 6.67 -4.46 -23.21
CA ASP A 199 7.25 -5.46 -24.12
C ASP A 199 7.39 -5.06 -25.61
N GLY A 200 7.25 -3.77 -25.90
CA GLY A 200 7.51 -3.22 -27.22
C GLY A 200 9.01 -3.16 -27.56
N GLU A 201 9.35 -3.32 -28.84
CA GLU A 201 10.67 -2.97 -29.37
C GLU A 201 11.09 -1.54 -29.00
N LYS A 202 12.41 -1.33 -28.85
CA LYS A 202 13.00 -0.06 -28.34
C LYS A 202 12.60 1.19 -29.15
N ASN A 203 12.17 1.05 -30.40
CA ASN A 203 11.85 2.16 -31.30
C ASN A 203 10.37 2.58 -31.29
N LEU A 204 9.48 1.81 -30.65
CA LEU A 204 8.04 2.07 -30.68
C LEU A 204 7.62 3.42 -30.10
N ASN A 205 8.39 3.96 -29.16
CA ASN A 205 8.11 5.31 -28.62
C ASN A 205 8.02 6.37 -29.71
N TYR A 206 8.94 6.34 -30.69
CA TYR A 206 8.95 7.32 -31.77
C TYR A 206 7.75 7.15 -32.69
N GLU A 207 7.37 5.91 -32.99
CA GLU A 207 6.20 5.59 -33.81
C GLU A 207 4.92 6.14 -33.17
N PHE A 208 4.70 5.88 -31.87
CA PHE A 208 3.52 6.38 -31.14
C PHE A 208 3.50 7.91 -31.01
N ILE A 209 4.66 8.55 -30.78
CA ILE A 209 4.74 10.03 -30.68
C ILE A 209 4.45 10.68 -32.04
N SER A 210 4.88 10.06 -33.13
CA SER A 210 4.68 10.57 -34.50
C SER A 210 3.29 10.27 -35.08
N HIS A 211 2.58 9.30 -34.49
CA HIS A 211 1.27 8.85 -34.96
C HIS A 211 0.20 9.95 -34.83
N GLN A 212 -0.60 10.11 -35.89
CA GLN A 212 -1.71 11.04 -35.93
C GLN A 212 -3.01 10.35 -35.46
N TRP A 213 -3.31 10.49 -34.17
CA TRP A 213 -4.51 9.91 -33.56
C TRP A 213 -5.81 10.40 -34.22
N SER A 214 -6.76 9.49 -34.38
CA SER A 214 -8.04 9.74 -35.02
C SER A 214 -8.89 10.73 -34.22
N LYS A 215 -9.51 11.69 -34.92
CA LYS A 215 -10.39 12.70 -34.32
C LYS A 215 -11.65 12.15 -33.65
N THR A 216 -11.99 10.89 -33.93
CA THR A 216 -13.10 10.18 -33.29
C THR A 216 -12.76 9.71 -31.87
N LEU A 217 -11.47 9.63 -31.53
CA LEU A 217 -11.02 9.27 -30.18
C LEU A 217 -11.14 10.50 -29.27
N SER A 218 -11.78 10.32 -28.12
CA SER A 218 -12.07 11.40 -27.17
C SER A 218 -10.90 11.68 -26.22
N PHE A 219 -9.71 11.96 -26.77
CA PHE A 219 -8.57 12.39 -25.97
C PHE A 219 -8.73 13.87 -25.58
N LEU A 220 -8.70 14.17 -24.27
CA LEU A 220 -8.74 15.56 -23.78
C LEU A 220 -7.44 16.31 -24.05
N HIS A 221 -6.32 15.58 -24.07
CA HIS A 221 -4.97 16.06 -24.35
C HIS A 221 -4.25 15.07 -25.25
N LEU A 222 -3.19 15.52 -25.94
CA LEU A 222 -2.33 14.63 -26.71
C LEU A 222 -1.77 13.51 -25.81
N PRO A 223 -1.80 12.24 -26.24
CA PRO A 223 -1.33 11.14 -25.42
C PRO A 223 0.16 11.23 -25.10
N GLN A 224 0.51 11.06 -23.83
CA GLN A 224 1.88 10.88 -23.36
C GLN A 224 2.25 9.41 -23.40
N ILE A 225 3.36 9.09 -24.05
CA ILE A 225 3.81 7.71 -24.25
C ILE A 225 4.88 7.36 -23.22
N THR A 226 4.70 6.24 -22.52
CA THR A 226 5.67 5.68 -21.57
C THR A 226 5.94 4.23 -21.94
N THR A 227 7.20 3.79 -21.94
CA THR A 227 7.54 2.37 -22.12
C THR A 227 8.07 1.77 -20.83
N LEU A 228 7.51 0.62 -20.44
CA LEU A 228 7.99 -0.20 -19.35
C LEU A 228 9.09 -1.15 -19.83
N LYS A 229 9.97 -1.55 -18.93
CA LYS A 229 10.98 -2.57 -19.22
C LYS A 229 10.32 -3.93 -19.47
N SER A 230 10.99 -4.82 -20.20
CA SER A 230 10.47 -6.14 -20.58
C SER A 230 10.20 -7.06 -19.39
N ASP A 231 10.93 -6.89 -18.28
CA ASP A 231 10.78 -7.62 -17.01
C ASP A 231 9.66 -7.05 -16.11
N PHE A 232 9.09 -5.89 -16.47
CA PHE A 232 8.11 -5.21 -15.61
C PHE A 232 6.86 -6.04 -15.31
N PRO A 233 6.23 -6.75 -16.28
CA PRO A 233 5.06 -7.57 -15.98
C PRO A 233 5.36 -8.70 -14.98
N ALA A 234 6.50 -9.37 -15.13
CA ALA A 234 6.95 -10.42 -14.23
C ALA A 234 7.19 -9.87 -12.81
N ARG A 235 7.87 -8.72 -12.73
CA ARG A 235 8.07 -7.97 -11.49
C ARG A 235 6.76 -7.53 -10.84
N ALA A 236 5.78 -7.09 -11.63
CA ALA A 236 4.49 -6.63 -11.13
C ALA A 236 3.68 -7.78 -10.52
N VAL A 237 3.63 -8.93 -11.20
CA VAL A 237 2.99 -10.13 -10.66
C VAL A 237 3.70 -10.60 -9.40
N LEU A 238 5.04 -10.68 -9.41
CA LEU A 238 5.82 -11.04 -8.23
C LEU A 238 5.57 -10.09 -7.06
N PHE A 239 5.48 -8.78 -7.33
CA PHE A 239 5.15 -7.76 -6.33
C PHE A 239 3.78 -8.00 -5.71
N GLY A 240 2.76 -8.28 -6.55
CA GLY A 240 1.42 -8.63 -6.08
C GLY A 240 1.42 -9.91 -5.22
N VAL A 241 2.11 -10.96 -5.67
CA VAL A 241 2.25 -12.23 -4.93
C VAL A 241 2.91 -12.01 -3.58
N ALA A 242 4.06 -11.34 -3.57
CA ALA A 242 4.80 -11.05 -2.36
C ALA A 242 3.92 -10.24 -1.38
N THR A 243 3.20 -9.22 -1.88
CA THR A 243 2.29 -8.43 -1.03
C THR A 243 1.17 -9.28 -0.44
N GLN A 244 0.55 -10.17 -1.22
CA GLN A 244 -0.49 -11.10 -0.73
C GLN A 244 0.05 -12.09 0.31
N MET A 245 1.32 -12.49 0.17
CA MET A 245 2.02 -13.36 1.13
C MET A 245 2.59 -12.60 2.34
N GLY A 246 2.47 -11.26 2.39
CA GLY A 246 3.02 -10.43 3.46
C GLY A 246 4.53 -10.19 3.36
N PHE A 247 5.13 -10.38 2.18
CA PHE A 247 6.54 -10.15 1.89
C PHE A 247 6.80 -8.74 1.31
N GLU A 248 7.89 -8.11 1.72
CA GLU A 248 8.37 -6.83 1.20
C GLU A 248 9.25 -7.05 -0.04
N VAL A 249 8.94 -6.41 -1.17
CA VAL A 249 9.75 -6.47 -2.40
C VAL A 249 10.56 -5.19 -2.54
N LEU A 250 11.89 -5.27 -2.42
CA LEU A 250 12.79 -4.15 -2.74
C LEU A 250 13.07 -4.14 -4.24
N GLY A 251 12.79 -3.01 -4.91
CA GLY A 251 13.03 -2.81 -6.34
C GLY A 251 14.50 -2.93 -6.79
N GLU A 252 15.45 -3.07 -5.86
CA GLU A 252 16.89 -3.25 -6.15
C GLU A 252 17.34 -4.72 -6.29
N ALA A 253 16.50 -5.70 -5.96
CA ALA A 253 16.86 -7.13 -6.05
C ALA A 253 17.00 -7.68 -7.49
N LEU A 254 16.77 -6.85 -8.52
CA LEU A 254 16.78 -7.23 -9.93
C LEU A 254 18.14 -7.06 -10.63
N LYS A 255 19.23 -6.88 -9.89
CA LYS A 255 20.59 -6.91 -10.45
C LYS A 255 21.30 -8.18 -10.04
N ILE A 256 21.24 -9.21 -10.88
CA ILE A 256 22.11 -10.39 -10.74
C ILE A 256 23.56 -9.94 -10.91
N LYS A 257 24.32 -9.93 -9.81
CA LYS A 257 25.76 -10.18 -9.77
C LYS A 257 26.01 -11.24 -8.69
N PRO A 258 26.85 -12.26 -8.96
CA PRO A 258 27.18 -13.27 -7.96
C PRO A 258 28.27 -12.70 -7.03
N ASP A 259 27.93 -12.42 -5.78
CA ASP A 259 28.79 -12.87 -4.68
C ASP A 259 28.03 -12.90 -3.35
N LEU A 260 28.34 -13.92 -2.56
CA LEU A 260 27.76 -14.23 -1.26
C LEU A 260 28.39 -13.36 -0.18
N GLU A 261 27.60 -12.76 0.71
CA GLU A 261 27.91 -12.73 2.14
C GLU A 261 26.68 -12.39 3.01
N LYS A 262 26.53 -13.16 4.09
CA LYS A 262 25.42 -13.17 5.06
C LYS A 262 25.65 -12.13 6.16
N GLN A 263 24.59 -11.45 6.63
CA GLN A 263 24.25 -11.38 8.08
C GLN A 263 22.94 -10.64 8.38
N ASP A 264 22.09 -11.38 9.11
CA ASP A 264 21.14 -11.08 10.21
C ASP A 264 20.13 -9.92 10.19
N LYS A 265 18.90 -10.33 10.57
CA LYS A 265 17.62 -9.63 10.56
C LYS A 265 17.41 -8.68 11.76
N GLN A 266 16.49 -7.72 11.58
CA GLN A 266 15.37 -7.51 12.50
C GLN A 266 14.10 -7.18 11.70
N ASP A 267 13.00 -7.87 12.00
CA ASP A 267 11.71 -7.86 11.29
C ASP A 267 10.95 -6.53 11.43
N PRO A 268 10.23 -6.05 10.41
CA PRO A 268 9.17 -5.06 10.57
C PRO A 268 7.78 -5.71 10.62
N LYS A 269 7.01 -5.37 11.65
CA LYS A 269 5.57 -5.60 11.76
C LYS A 269 4.78 -4.40 11.22
N ASP A 270 3.59 -4.74 10.75
CA ASP A 270 2.38 -3.95 10.56
C ASP A 270 2.32 -2.97 9.39
N THR A 271 1.76 -3.46 8.28
CA THR A 271 0.98 -2.68 7.30
C THR A 271 -0.37 -3.39 7.15
N PRO A 272 -1.53 -2.70 7.19
CA PRO A 272 -2.82 -3.35 7.05
C PRO A 272 -2.98 -3.91 5.62
N PRO A 273 -3.57 -5.11 5.44
CA PRO A 273 -3.86 -5.62 4.11
C PRO A 273 -4.95 -4.77 3.45
N HIS A 274 -4.77 -4.42 2.18
CA HIS A 274 -5.91 -4.12 1.34
C HIS A 274 -6.68 -5.43 1.10
N GLU A 275 -8.00 -5.36 1.30
CA GLU A 275 -8.96 -6.44 1.15
C GLU A 275 -8.87 -7.10 -0.23
N TYR A 276 -8.12 -8.19 -0.30
CA TYR A 276 -8.44 -9.33 -1.16
C TYR A 276 -8.69 -10.47 -0.17
N GLU A 277 -9.91 -10.99 -0.13
CA GLU A 277 -10.25 -12.15 0.70
C GLU A 277 -9.20 -13.26 0.52
N ASN A 278 -8.96 -14.07 1.56
CA ASN A 278 -8.08 -15.23 1.49
C ASN A 278 -8.61 -16.23 0.44
N LEU A 279 -8.20 -16.05 -0.81
CA LEU A 279 -8.60 -16.89 -1.94
C LEU A 279 -7.65 -18.10 -2.02
N THR A 280 -8.16 -19.25 -1.61
CA THR A 280 -7.46 -20.55 -1.68
C THR A 280 -7.55 -21.16 -3.08
N PRO A 281 -6.68 -22.12 -3.47
CA PRO A 281 -6.82 -22.85 -4.74
C PRO A 281 -8.23 -23.40 -5.00
N GLU A 282 -8.93 -23.76 -3.92
CA GLU A 282 -10.29 -24.27 -3.91
C GLU A 282 -11.32 -23.22 -4.37
N SER A 283 -11.14 -21.93 -4.05
CA SER A 283 -12.05 -20.85 -4.49
C SER A 283 -11.99 -20.61 -6.01
N PHE A 284 -10.91 -21.07 -6.64
CA PHE A 284 -10.67 -20.98 -8.08
C PHE A 284 -10.88 -22.31 -8.82
N GLY A 285 -11.39 -23.34 -8.13
CA GLY A 285 -11.71 -24.63 -8.73
C GLY A 285 -10.52 -25.58 -8.88
N PHE A 286 -9.35 -25.30 -8.30
CA PHE A 286 -8.23 -26.25 -8.22
C PHE A 286 -8.44 -27.19 -7.02
N VAL A 287 -9.35 -28.16 -7.18
CA VAL A 287 -9.58 -29.22 -6.18
C VAL A 287 -8.81 -30.46 -6.60
N LYS A 288 -7.98 -31.00 -5.71
CA LYS A 288 -7.37 -32.32 -5.88
C LYS A 288 -8.46 -33.39 -5.71
N ASP A 289 -8.63 -34.25 -6.72
CA ASP A 289 -9.52 -35.42 -6.72
C ASP A 289 -11.05 -35.19 -6.87
N LYS A 290 -11.50 -34.14 -7.58
CA LYS A 290 -12.92 -34.04 -8.04
C LYS A 290 -13.08 -33.76 -9.53
N ASP A 291 -13.89 -34.60 -10.17
CA ASP A 291 -14.27 -34.50 -11.58
C ASP A 291 -15.37 -33.44 -11.79
N ILE A 292 -15.20 -32.55 -12.76
CA ILE A 292 -16.05 -31.36 -12.98
C ILE A 292 -17.23 -31.71 -13.89
N GLY A 293 -18.12 -32.55 -13.38
CA GLY A 293 -19.38 -32.94 -14.04
C GLY A 293 -20.65 -32.38 -13.39
N GLN A 294 -20.60 -31.85 -12.17
CA GLN A 294 -21.81 -31.42 -11.45
C GLN A 294 -21.55 -30.23 -10.52
N ILE A 295 -21.97 -29.03 -10.94
CA ILE A 295 -22.27 -27.92 -10.03
C ILE A 295 -23.57 -27.27 -10.53
N GLN A 296 -24.66 -27.49 -9.78
CA GLN A 296 -25.85 -26.64 -9.80
C GLN A 296 -25.68 -25.59 -8.69
N GLU A 297 -25.97 -24.33 -9.01
CA GLU A 297 -26.00 -23.23 -8.06
C GLU A 297 -27.22 -23.32 -7.14
N GLN A 298 -27.00 -23.16 -5.82
CA GLN A 298 -28.04 -22.64 -4.92
C GLN A 298 -27.40 -21.77 -3.82
N PRO A 299 -27.98 -20.60 -3.51
CA PRO A 299 -27.48 -19.68 -2.50
C PRO A 299 -28.05 -19.99 -1.10
N LYS A 300 -27.27 -19.72 -0.04
CA LYS A 300 -27.81 -19.61 1.33
C LYS A 300 -27.23 -18.42 2.08
N ALA A 301 -28.16 -17.69 2.69
CA ALA A 301 -27.97 -16.54 3.55
C ALA A 301 -27.75 -16.93 5.03
N SER A 302 -27.12 -16.01 5.76
CA SER A 302 -27.26 -15.62 7.18
C SER A 302 -27.22 -16.69 8.28
N ALA A 303 -26.29 -16.52 9.23
CA ALA A 303 -26.61 -16.43 10.66
C ALA A 303 -25.41 -15.95 11.50
N LEU A 304 -25.65 -14.93 12.33
CA LEU A 304 -24.87 -14.64 13.53
C LEU A 304 -24.98 -15.80 14.52
N THR A 305 -23.91 -16.08 15.27
CA THR A 305 -24.01 -16.66 16.62
C THR A 305 -22.84 -16.18 17.47
N GLU A 306 -23.18 -15.49 18.56
CA GLU A 306 -22.33 -15.21 19.71
C GLU A 306 -22.00 -16.52 20.43
N GLU A 307 -20.74 -16.70 20.87
CA GLU A 307 -20.45 -17.61 21.97
C GLU A 307 -19.69 -16.88 23.08
N ILE A 308 -20.39 -16.80 24.21
CA ILE A 308 -19.96 -16.41 25.54
C ILE A 308 -19.15 -17.56 26.14
N LEU A 309 -17.97 -17.30 26.70
CA LEU A 309 -17.45 -18.07 27.84
C LEU A 309 -16.62 -17.15 28.76
N SER A 310 -17.09 -16.98 29.99
CA SER A 310 -16.40 -16.32 31.12
C SER A 310 -15.60 -17.36 31.94
N PRO A 311 -14.90 -17.01 33.05
CA PRO A 311 -13.52 -17.41 33.29
C PRO A 311 -13.36 -18.47 34.40
N GLN A 312 -12.19 -19.10 34.48
CA GLN A 312 -11.79 -19.84 35.69
C GLN A 312 -10.42 -19.36 36.19
N GLN A 313 -10.46 -18.75 37.39
CA GLN A 313 -9.38 -18.68 38.37
C GLN A 313 -9.16 -20.07 38.98
N ASP A 314 -7.90 -20.42 39.24
CA ASP A 314 -7.50 -21.17 40.44
C ASP A 314 -6.00 -20.96 40.71
N GLU A 315 -5.73 -20.13 41.73
CA GLU A 315 -4.58 -20.20 42.64
C GLU A 315 -5.22 -20.27 44.05
N PRO A 316 -4.65 -20.94 45.08
CA PRO A 316 -3.41 -20.45 45.71
C PRO A 316 -2.49 -21.49 46.42
N GLU A 317 -1.18 -21.17 46.45
CA GLU A 317 -0.20 -21.15 47.59
C GLU A 317 -0.10 -22.26 48.68
N PRO A 318 0.89 -22.24 49.62
CA PRO A 318 2.34 -21.99 49.53
C PRO A 318 3.15 -23.00 50.39
N THR A 319 4.51 -22.96 50.38
CA THR A 319 5.34 -23.13 51.61
C THR A 319 6.74 -22.55 51.38
N GLN A 320 7.19 -21.85 52.41
CA GLN A 320 8.34 -20.96 52.53
C GLN A 320 9.64 -21.72 52.87
N THR A 321 10.81 -21.08 52.69
CA THR A 321 11.76 -20.76 53.80
C THR A 321 12.90 -19.85 53.30
N LYS A 322 12.85 -18.58 53.79
CA LYS A 322 13.88 -17.65 54.34
C LYS A 322 15.29 -17.59 53.69
N LEU A 323 15.72 -16.41 53.19
CA LEU A 323 16.47 -15.32 53.89
C LEU A 323 17.81 -15.81 54.48
N ASP A 324 19.00 -15.28 54.20
CA ASP A 324 19.42 -13.89 53.93
C ASP A 324 20.96 -13.88 53.53
N PRO A 325 21.74 -12.78 53.51
CA PRO A 325 22.19 -12.12 52.28
C PRO A 325 23.73 -12.00 52.10
N LYS A 326 24.13 -11.27 51.06
CA LYS A 326 25.48 -10.77 50.67
C LYS A 326 26.34 -11.77 49.88
N THR A 327 26.77 -11.32 48.70
CA THR A 327 28.20 -11.05 48.42
C THR A 327 28.32 -10.28 47.10
N ASN A 328 28.83 -9.07 47.19
CA ASN A 328 29.44 -8.33 46.09
C ASN A 328 30.53 -9.20 45.44
N MET A 329 30.49 -9.41 44.12
CA MET A 329 31.64 -9.91 43.37
C MET A 329 32.12 -8.84 42.37
N PRO A 330 33.36 -8.36 42.52
CA PRO A 330 33.92 -7.29 41.72
C PRO A 330 34.39 -7.80 40.35
N PHE A 331 34.19 -6.98 39.32
CA PHE A 331 34.95 -7.06 38.08
C PHE A 331 36.41 -6.69 38.36
N ASN A 332 37.28 -7.68 38.44
CA ASN A 332 38.72 -7.47 38.40
C ASN A 332 39.27 -8.11 37.11
N LEU A 333 39.62 -7.24 36.16
CA LEU A 333 40.35 -7.60 34.95
C LEU A 333 41.72 -8.16 35.34
N ILE A 334 41.99 -9.40 34.91
CA ILE A 334 43.28 -10.04 35.06
C ILE A 334 44.31 -9.30 34.19
N LYS A 335 45.26 -8.68 34.88
CA LYS A 335 46.52 -8.15 34.39
C LYS A 335 47.54 -9.30 34.40
N THR A 336 47.93 -9.83 33.25
CA THR A 336 49.15 -10.65 33.17
C THR A 336 49.88 -10.40 31.86
N ILE A 337 50.92 -9.58 31.97
CA ILE A 337 51.99 -9.38 30.98
C ILE A 337 53.02 -10.49 31.24
N PRO A 338 53.42 -11.32 30.26
CA PRO A 338 54.60 -12.15 30.43
C PRO A 338 55.86 -11.27 30.27
N LYS A 339 56.61 -11.14 31.37
CA LYS A 339 57.92 -10.51 31.42
C LYS A 339 58.97 -11.40 30.74
N PHE A 340 59.76 -10.76 29.89
CA PHE A 340 61.19 -10.97 29.63
C PHE A 340 61.86 -12.09 30.45
N VAL A 341 62.30 -13.16 29.77
CA VAL A 341 63.28 -14.12 30.29
C VAL A 341 64.57 -13.96 29.49
N LYS A 342 65.66 -13.62 30.18
CA LYS A 342 67.03 -13.53 29.67
C LYS A 342 67.50 -14.91 29.16
N PRO A 343 68.31 -15.03 28.10
CA PRO A 343 69.07 -16.25 27.86
C PRO A 343 70.35 -16.20 28.70
N ALA A 344 70.48 -17.15 29.63
CA ALA A 344 71.75 -17.49 30.27
C ALA A 344 72.36 -18.68 29.51
N ILE A 345 73.62 -18.50 29.15
CA ILE A 345 74.52 -19.45 28.49
C ILE A 345 74.86 -20.59 29.47
N ALA A 346 74.66 -21.85 29.07
CA ALA A 346 75.54 -22.97 29.46
C ALA A 346 75.17 -24.28 28.72
N ASN A 347 76.18 -24.84 28.04
CA ASN A 347 76.40 -26.26 27.78
C ASN A 347 75.44 -27.03 26.86
N ALA A 348 75.70 -26.94 25.55
CA ALA A 348 75.55 -28.07 24.64
C ALA A 348 76.89 -28.34 23.94
N LYS A 349 77.69 -29.23 24.55
CA LYS A 349 78.81 -29.88 23.87
C LYS A 349 78.24 -30.95 22.95
N GLY A 350 78.66 -30.92 21.70
CA GLY A 350 78.64 -32.08 20.79
C GLY A 350 77.46 -32.11 19.82
N LEU A 351 77.60 -31.45 18.67
CA LEU A 351 77.30 -32.01 17.34
C LEU A 351 77.64 -30.98 16.24
N LEU A 352 78.92 -30.78 15.93
CA LEU A 352 79.35 -30.16 14.67
C LEU A 352 80.69 -30.76 14.26
N THR A 353 80.63 -31.85 13.51
CA THR A 353 81.76 -32.35 12.72
C THR A 353 81.37 -32.37 11.26
N LYS A 354 82.22 -31.75 10.44
CA LYS A 354 82.32 -31.81 8.96
C LYS A 354 81.47 -30.80 8.17
N ILE A 355 82.00 -29.59 8.03
CA ILE A 355 81.83 -28.75 6.83
C ILE A 355 83.25 -28.44 6.33
N PRO A 356 83.55 -28.62 5.03
CA PRO A 356 84.89 -28.35 4.48
C PRO A 356 85.22 -26.85 4.52
N PRO A 357 86.49 -26.46 4.74
CA PRO A 357 86.89 -25.06 4.77
C PRO A 357 86.87 -24.48 3.35
N GLN A 358 85.92 -23.59 3.07
CA GLN A 358 86.08 -22.63 1.99
C GLN A 358 86.90 -21.44 2.52
N SER A 359 88.05 -21.23 1.89
CA SER A 359 88.97 -20.13 2.11
C SER A 359 88.26 -18.77 2.01
N LEU A 360 88.24 -18.02 3.11
CA LEU A 360 88.02 -16.58 3.09
C LEU A 360 89.19 -15.92 2.33
N PRO A 361 88.95 -14.99 1.39
CA PRO A 361 90.03 -14.20 0.81
C PRO A 361 90.66 -13.35 1.91
N SER A 362 91.96 -13.57 2.16
CA SER A 362 92.74 -12.72 3.06
C SER A 362 92.86 -11.32 2.47
N PHE A 363 92.12 -10.36 3.04
CA PHE A 363 92.24 -8.96 2.71
C PHE A 363 93.56 -8.43 3.29
N SER A 364 94.59 -8.33 2.47
CA SER A 364 95.83 -7.64 2.83
C SER A 364 95.57 -6.13 2.81
N PHE A 365 95.71 -5.49 3.97
CA PHE A 365 95.64 -4.03 4.06
C PHE A 365 96.96 -3.42 3.55
N PRO A 366 96.96 -2.59 2.48
CA PRO A 366 98.15 -1.87 2.07
C PRO A 366 98.49 -0.81 3.12
N THR A 367 99.72 -0.88 3.63
CA THR A 367 100.30 0.04 4.60
C THR A 367 100.50 1.43 3.98
N ASN A 368 99.48 2.27 4.05
CA ASN A 368 99.58 3.73 3.98
C ASN A 368 98.59 4.33 5.02
N ALA A 369 99.13 4.48 6.24
CA ALA A 369 98.43 4.53 7.52
C ALA A 369 97.65 5.83 7.85
N LYS A 370 97.06 6.52 6.87
CA LYS A 370 96.13 7.65 7.16
C LYS A 370 94.84 7.67 6.34
N LYS A 371 94.75 6.92 5.22
CA LYS A 371 93.53 6.86 4.37
C LYS A 371 92.76 5.54 4.45
N ALA A 372 93.35 4.47 5.00
CA ALA A 372 92.69 3.16 5.14
C ALA A 372 91.70 3.05 6.33
N ILE A 373 91.78 3.95 7.32
CA ILE A 373 90.86 4.03 8.47
C ILE A 373 89.64 4.92 8.16
N LEU A 374 89.75 5.84 7.18
CA LEU A 374 88.69 6.80 6.87
C LEU A 374 87.46 6.13 6.26
N VAL A 375 87.65 5.13 5.38
CA VAL A 375 86.56 4.42 4.70
C VAL A 375 85.64 3.68 5.68
N PRO A 376 86.13 2.82 6.62
CA PRO A 376 85.25 2.17 7.57
C PRO A 376 84.56 3.15 8.53
N VAL A 377 85.20 4.25 8.92
CA VAL A 377 84.59 5.29 9.76
C VAL A 377 83.45 6.01 9.03
N ILE A 378 83.65 6.35 7.75
CA ILE A 378 82.59 6.96 6.92
C ILE A 378 81.43 5.99 6.73
N VAL A 379 81.70 4.70 6.50
CA VAL A 379 80.65 3.68 6.39
C VAL A 379 79.86 3.55 7.69
N VAL A 380 80.51 3.55 8.85
CA VAL A 380 79.83 3.54 10.15
C VAL A 380 78.99 4.81 10.35
N ILE A 381 79.51 5.99 10.02
CA ILE A 381 78.75 7.25 10.11
C ILE A 381 77.54 7.24 9.18
N LEU A 382 77.68 6.71 7.96
CA LEU A 382 76.55 6.57 7.03
C LEU A 382 75.52 5.56 7.53
N ILE A 383 75.94 4.46 8.15
CA ILE A 383 75.02 3.49 8.76
C ILE A 383 74.29 4.10 9.96
N VAL A 384 75.00 4.83 10.83
CA VAL A 384 74.40 5.52 11.99
C VAL A 384 73.48 6.65 11.52
N GLY A 385 73.88 7.42 10.51
CA GLY A 385 73.08 8.48 9.91
C GLY A 385 71.83 7.94 9.21
N ALA A 386 71.95 6.83 8.46
CA ALA A 386 70.82 6.13 7.86
C ALA A 386 69.90 5.53 8.92
N GLY A 387 70.45 4.98 10.00
CA GLY A 387 69.68 4.52 11.15
C GLY A 387 68.92 5.65 11.83
N ALA A 388 69.59 6.77 12.12
CA ALA A 388 68.96 7.95 12.70
C ALA A 388 67.87 8.52 11.77
N TYR A 389 68.13 8.64 10.47
CA TYR A 389 67.15 9.08 9.50
C TYR A 389 65.95 8.11 9.40
N TYR A 390 66.20 6.80 9.46
CA TYR A 390 65.14 5.80 9.49
C TYR A 390 64.29 5.90 10.77
N PHE A 391 64.87 6.17 11.94
CA PHE A 391 64.13 6.29 13.18
C PHE A 391 63.40 7.64 13.36
N PHE A 392 63.98 8.75 12.91
CA PHE A 392 63.47 10.11 13.15
C PHE A 392 62.78 10.74 11.94
N GLY A 393 63.13 10.33 10.71
CA GLY A 393 62.64 10.93 9.46
C GLY A 393 61.53 10.13 8.77
N THR A 394 61.21 8.92 9.22
CA THR A 394 60.12 8.12 8.66
C THR A 394 58.77 8.71 9.04
N LYS A 395 57.89 8.86 8.04
CA LYS A 395 56.49 9.24 8.22
C LYS A 395 55.59 8.09 7.78
N ALA A 396 54.42 7.97 8.41
CA ALA A 396 53.44 6.96 8.07
C ALA A 396 52.02 7.54 8.02
N THR A 397 51.24 7.09 7.05
CA THR A 397 49.81 7.36 6.94
C THR A 397 49.05 6.05 7.10
N VAL A 398 48.13 6.02 8.05
CA VAL A 398 47.24 4.91 8.33
C VAL A 398 45.86 5.25 7.78
N PHE A 399 45.40 4.46 6.82
CA PHE A 399 44.04 4.53 6.29
C PHE A 399 43.18 3.51 7.05
N LEU A 400 42.18 4.01 7.77
CA LEU A 400 41.21 3.20 8.50
C LEU A 400 39.87 3.28 7.77
N ASP A 401 39.50 2.20 7.10
CA ASP A 401 38.18 2.06 6.49
C ASP A 401 37.20 1.57 7.56
N ILE A 402 36.07 2.27 7.70
CA ILE A 402 34.98 1.92 8.61
C ILE A 402 33.68 1.66 7.84
N LYS A 403 32.88 0.71 8.31
CA LYS A 403 31.55 0.43 7.77
C LYS A 403 30.47 1.15 8.61
N PRO A 404 29.71 2.10 8.05
CA PRO A 404 28.67 2.81 8.79
C PRO A 404 27.62 1.84 9.33
N LYS A 405 27.13 2.13 10.55
CA LYS A 405 26.06 1.35 11.19
C LYS A 405 24.77 2.07 10.90
N ILE A 406 23.84 1.39 10.25
CA ILE A 406 22.52 1.92 9.97
C ILE A 406 21.62 1.51 11.14
N VAL A 407 21.00 2.48 11.78
CA VAL A 407 19.99 2.25 12.82
C VAL A 407 18.62 2.55 12.25
N LYS A 408 17.65 1.68 12.56
CA LYS A 408 16.24 1.86 12.23
C LYS A 408 15.46 1.93 13.53
N GLN A 409 14.68 2.98 13.72
CA GLN A 409 13.87 3.19 14.91
C GLN A 409 12.51 3.75 14.53
N ASP A 410 11.50 3.36 15.28
CA ASP A 410 10.18 3.95 15.17
C ASP A 410 9.91 4.89 16.34
N SER A 411 9.19 5.98 16.06
CA SER A 411 8.78 6.96 17.07
C SER A 411 7.36 7.43 16.81
N ASN A 412 6.51 7.36 17.84
CA ASN A 412 5.19 7.96 17.78
C ASN A 412 5.32 9.47 18.03
N VAL A 413 4.76 10.27 17.13
CA VAL A 413 4.75 11.73 17.26
C VAL A 413 3.36 12.30 17.05
N VAL A 414 3.13 13.48 17.62
CA VAL A 414 1.94 14.29 17.45
C VAL A 414 2.33 15.59 16.77
N PHE A 415 1.75 15.86 15.61
CA PHE A 415 1.81 17.16 14.97
C PHE A 415 0.74 18.06 15.59
N SER A 416 1.15 19.19 16.17
CA SER A 416 0.24 20.09 16.90
C SER A 416 0.53 21.55 16.54
N THR A 417 -0.52 22.37 16.47
CA THR A 417 -0.41 23.82 16.29
C THR A 417 -0.27 24.58 17.62
N ALA A 418 -0.52 23.91 18.75
CA ALA A 418 -0.70 24.54 20.06
C ALA A 418 0.48 24.36 21.03
N SER A 419 1.39 23.42 20.76
CA SER A 419 2.51 23.09 21.67
C SER A 419 3.84 23.59 21.13
N ASN A 420 4.63 24.26 21.97
CA ASN A 420 6.04 24.49 21.69
C ASN A 420 6.79 23.16 21.88
N ALA A 421 7.27 22.57 20.78
CA ALA A 421 8.09 21.35 20.77
C ALA A 421 9.42 21.45 21.54
N ASP A 422 9.74 22.59 22.16
CA ASP A 422 11.06 22.90 22.72
C ASP A 422 11.58 21.91 23.78
N ASN A 423 10.75 21.03 24.34
CA ASN A 423 11.20 20.02 25.32
C ASN A 423 10.57 18.61 25.18
N ASP A 424 9.71 18.37 24.18
CA ASP A 424 9.03 17.08 24.03
C ASP A 424 9.34 16.46 22.66
N ASP A 425 10.17 15.41 22.67
CA ASP A 425 10.56 14.62 21.50
C ASP A 425 9.38 13.87 20.83
N SER A 426 8.18 13.91 21.44
CA SER A 426 6.96 13.37 20.86
C SER A 426 6.11 14.40 20.10
N ILE A 427 6.46 15.69 20.08
CA ILE A 427 5.65 16.74 19.44
C ILE A 427 6.39 17.43 18.30
N VAL A 428 5.78 17.47 17.11
CA VAL A 428 6.29 18.23 15.95
C VAL A 428 5.41 19.46 15.74
N ASN A 429 6.03 20.63 15.59
CA ASN A 429 5.32 21.88 15.36
C ASN A 429 4.58 21.85 14.01
N GLY A 430 3.28 22.10 14.08
CA GLY A 430 2.37 22.17 12.96
C GLY A 430 1.93 23.59 12.66
N LYS A 431 1.61 23.85 11.40
CA LYS A 431 0.97 25.08 10.92
C LYS A 431 -0.40 24.74 10.34
N SER A 432 -1.43 25.36 10.89
CA SER A 432 -2.77 25.28 10.32
C SER A 432 -2.84 26.08 9.02
N ILE A 433 -3.37 25.46 7.98
CA ILE A 433 -3.69 26.11 6.71
C ILE A 433 -5.15 25.79 6.33
N SER A 434 -5.80 26.72 5.62
CA SER A 434 -7.18 26.51 5.18
C SER A 434 -7.42 27.00 3.75
N VAL A 435 -8.41 26.40 3.11
CA VAL A 435 -8.90 26.81 1.79
C VAL A 435 -10.43 26.75 1.78
N SER A 436 -11.04 27.74 1.13
CA SER A 436 -12.48 27.80 0.91
C SER A 436 -12.78 27.61 -0.57
N LEU A 437 -13.65 26.66 -0.89
CA LEU A 437 -14.02 26.31 -2.25
C LEU A 437 -15.52 26.40 -2.46
N ASP A 438 -15.92 27.08 -3.54
CA ASP A 438 -17.31 27.09 -3.99
C ASP A 438 -17.60 25.86 -4.85
N GLY A 439 -18.80 25.30 -4.69
CA GLY A 439 -19.26 24.18 -5.49
C GLY A 439 -20.77 24.04 -5.55
N GLU A 440 -21.19 23.13 -6.43
CA GLU A 440 -22.59 22.81 -6.66
C GLU A 440 -22.76 21.29 -6.84
N VAL A 441 -23.79 20.75 -6.19
CA VAL A 441 -24.23 19.36 -6.28
C VAL A 441 -25.74 19.33 -6.48
N SER A 442 -26.25 18.31 -7.16
CA SER A 442 -27.68 18.16 -7.45
C SER A 442 -28.07 16.69 -7.47
N THR A 443 -29.22 16.37 -6.89
CA THR A 443 -29.75 15.00 -6.78
C THR A 443 -31.22 14.97 -7.20
N PRO A 444 -31.72 13.86 -7.80
CA PRO A 444 -33.15 13.68 -8.02
C PRO A 444 -33.91 13.68 -6.69
N THR A 445 -35.11 14.27 -6.64
CA THR A 445 -35.95 14.24 -5.45
C THR A 445 -36.54 12.86 -5.22
N SER A 446 -36.57 12.44 -3.95
CA SER A 446 -37.08 11.12 -3.56
C SER A 446 -38.44 11.19 -2.85
N GLY A 447 -38.83 12.36 -2.36
CA GLY A 447 -40.13 12.58 -1.73
C GLY A 447 -41.29 12.45 -2.74
N LYS A 448 -42.43 11.98 -2.26
CA LYS A 448 -43.65 11.84 -3.05
C LYS A 448 -44.82 12.54 -2.37
N LYS A 449 -45.65 13.21 -3.16
CA LYS A 449 -46.85 13.89 -2.67
C LYS A 449 -48.00 13.71 -3.66
N ASP A 450 -49.17 13.36 -3.14
CA ASP A 450 -50.40 13.33 -3.91
C ASP A 450 -50.98 14.76 -4.01
N ILE A 451 -51.18 15.25 -5.24
CA ILE A 451 -51.87 16.50 -5.54
C ILE A 451 -53.12 16.23 -6.38
N GLY A 452 -54.11 17.11 -6.30
CA GLY A 452 -55.35 16.97 -7.05
C GLY A 452 -56.49 17.77 -6.46
N THR A 453 -57.70 17.46 -6.91
CA THR A 453 -58.93 18.16 -6.55
C THR A 453 -59.93 17.20 -5.92
N LYS A 454 -60.73 17.69 -4.98
CA LYS A 454 -61.81 16.94 -4.33
C LYS A 454 -63.03 16.92 -5.23
N ALA A 455 -63.70 15.78 -5.34
CA ALA A 455 -64.96 15.69 -6.07
C ALA A 455 -66.07 16.48 -5.35
N LYS A 456 -66.93 17.12 -6.14
CA LYS A 456 -68.12 17.85 -5.68
C LYS A 456 -69.37 17.25 -6.30
N GLY A 457 -70.48 17.39 -5.59
CA GLY A 457 -71.80 17.11 -6.14
C GLY A 457 -72.92 17.37 -5.16
N THR A 458 -74.13 16.98 -5.54
CA THR A 458 -75.35 17.24 -4.77
C THR A 458 -76.03 15.92 -4.42
N VAL A 459 -76.42 15.79 -3.16
CA VAL A 459 -77.22 14.67 -2.67
C VAL A 459 -78.61 15.14 -2.24
N THR A 460 -79.60 14.31 -2.50
CA THR A 460 -80.94 14.42 -1.96
C THR A 460 -81.00 13.56 -0.69
N ILE A 461 -81.19 14.20 0.47
CA ILE A 461 -81.34 13.50 1.76
C ILE A 461 -82.82 13.19 1.97
N PHE A 462 -83.11 11.94 2.29
CA PHE A 462 -84.45 11.42 2.56
C PHE A 462 -84.58 11.08 4.04
N ASN A 463 -85.62 11.60 4.69
CA ASN A 463 -85.94 11.29 6.08
C ASN A 463 -87.30 10.62 6.18
N ASN A 464 -87.31 9.35 6.58
CA ASN A 464 -88.54 8.59 6.81
C ASN A 464 -88.95 8.50 8.29
N THR A 465 -88.39 9.34 9.16
CA THR A 465 -88.76 9.43 10.58
C THR A 465 -89.96 10.35 10.82
N SER A 466 -90.55 10.29 12.02
CA SER A 466 -91.69 11.13 12.42
C SER A 466 -91.32 12.55 12.87
N SER A 467 -90.04 12.93 12.84
CA SER A 467 -89.55 14.26 13.25
C SER A 467 -88.57 14.83 12.22
N SER A 468 -88.49 16.16 12.13
CA SER A 468 -87.43 16.79 11.33
C SER A 468 -86.05 16.49 11.93
N LYS A 469 -85.03 16.45 11.08
CA LYS A 469 -83.64 16.27 11.50
C LYS A 469 -82.74 17.29 10.82
N THR A 470 -81.84 17.87 11.60
CA THR A 470 -80.86 18.85 11.10
C THR A 470 -79.48 18.23 11.13
N PHE A 471 -78.80 18.25 9.99
CA PHE A 471 -77.41 17.87 9.82
C PHE A 471 -76.57 19.15 9.69
N PRO A 472 -75.63 19.40 10.62
CA PRO A 472 -74.76 20.56 10.51
C PRO A 472 -73.80 20.42 9.32
N LYS A 473 -73.28 21.54 8.82
CA LYS A 473 -72.14 21.61 7.90
C LYS A 473 -70.99 20.75 8.44
N GLY A 474 -70.36 19.98 7.56
CA GLY A 474 -69.30 19.04 7.92
C GLY A 474 -69.79 17.66 8.35
N SER A 475 -71.11 17.42 8.42
CA SER A 475 -71.64 16.06 8.64
C SER A 475 -71.14 15.11 7.56
N ILE A 476 -70.67 13.92 7.98
CA ILE A 476 -70.13 12.89 7.09
C ILE A 476 -71.28 12.11 6.45
N ILE A 477 -71.17 11.92 5.14
CA ILE A 477 -72.05 11.14 4.30
C ILE A 477 -71.17 10.10 3.59
N THR A 478 -71.50 8.82 3.75
CA THR A 478 -70.67 7.71 3.26
C THR A 478 -71.38 7.01 2.11
N SER A 479 -70.67 6.82 0.98
CA SER A 479 -71.21 6.10 -0.17
C SER A 479 -71.28 4.59 0.10
N SER A 480 -72.00 3.86 -0.76
CA SER A 480 -72.05 2.39 -0.71
C SER A 480 -70.68 1.71 -0.95
N ASN A 481 -69.67 2.46 -1.41
CA ASN A 481 -68.28 1.98 -1.60
C ASN A 481 -67.36 2.51 -0.49
N ASP A 482 -67.90 2.87 0.68
CA ASP A 482 -67.17 3.37 1.85
C ASP A 482 -66.37 4.66 1.61
N LEU A 483 -66.77 5.47 0.62
CA LEU A 483 -66.15 6.77 0.35
C LEU A 483 -66.87 7.88 1.12
N SER A 484 -66.10 8.66 1.87
CA SER A 484 -66.59 9.74 2.72
C SER A 484 -66.69 11.09 2.01
N PHE A 485 -67.81 11.78 2.22
CA PHE A 485 -68.09 13.13 1.77
C PHE A 485 -68.58 13.97 2.97
N THR A 486 -68.38 15.27 2.93
CA THR A 486 -68.86 16.20 3.97
C THR A 486 -69.86 17.19 3.40
N LEU A 487 -70.88 17.52 4.19
CA LEU A 487 -71.85 18.55 3.84
C LEU A 487 -71.20 19.95 3.79
N GLU A 488 -71.44 20.69 2.72
CA GLU A 488 -70.93 22.07 2.60
C GLU A 488 -71.77 23.09 3.38
N ASP A 489 -73.04 22.76 3.69
CA ASP A 489 -74.00 23.62 4.39
C ASP A 489 -74.86 22.82 5.39
N ASN A 490 -75.54 23.53 6.30
CA ASN A 490 -76.53 22.90 7.19
C ASN A 490 -77.74 22.41 6.38
N ALA A 491 -78.14 21.16 6.55
CA ALA A 491 -79.30 20.57 5.88
C ALA A 491 -80.36 20.18 6.91
N THR A 492 -81.54 20.80 6.85
CA THR A 492 -82.70 20.41 7.68
C THR A 492 -83.72 19.69 6.82
N VAL A 493 -83.89 18.40 7.08
CA VAL A 493 -84.84 17.54 6.36
C VAL A 493 -86.10 17.37 7.21
N ALA A 494 -87.27 17.67 6.62
CA ALA A 494 -88.56 17.53 7.29
C ALA A 494 -88.85 16.05 7.65
N SER A 495 -89.83 15.81 8.52
CA SER A 495 -90.32 14.45 8.81
C SER A 495 -91.00 13.84 7.57
N ALA A 496 -91.21 12.53 7.58
CA ALA A 496 -92.12 11.89 6.65
C ALA A 496 -93.55 12.44 6.80
N SER A 497 -94.29 12.51 5.70
CA SER A 497 -95.71 12.84 5.66
C SER A 497 -96.49 11.70 5.01
N GLY A 498 -97.72 11.45 5.47
CA GLY A 498 -98.55 10.38 4.94
C GLY A 498 -99.58 9.91 5.96
N ASP A 499 -100.53 9.10 5.49
CA ASP A 499 -101.54 8.47 6.33
C ASP A 499 -101.42 6.94 6.25
N VAL A 500 -102.08 6.25 7.18
CA VAL A 500 -101.97 4.78 7.35
C VAL A 500 -102.43 4.00 6.11
N PHE A 501 -103.22 4.61 5.22
CA PHE A 501 -103.80 4.00 4.02
C PHE A 501 -103.02 4.30 2.73
N SER A 502 -102.19 5.35 2.68
CA SER A 502 -101.46 5.78 1.47
C SER A 502 -99.93 5.58 1.52
N GLY A 503 -99.39 5.25 2.71
CA GLY A 503 -97.95 5.07 2.93
C GLY A 503 -97.22 6.38 3.25
N THR A 504 -95.96 6.27 3.66
CA THR A 504 -95.14 7.42 4.04
C THR A 504 -94.37 7.98 2.85
N THR A 505 -94.50 9.28 2.61
CA THR A 505 -93.63 10.05 1.71
C THR A 505 -92.48 10.64 2.54
N PRO A 506 -91.22 10.27 2.29
CA PRO A 506 -90.09 10.81 3.02
C PRO A 506 -89.94 12.32 2.81
N GLY A 507 -89.54 13.04 3.87
CA GLY A 507 -89.07 14.42 3.72
C GLY A 507 -87.80 14.47 2.87
N LYS A 508 -87.65 15.50 2.04
CA LYS A 508 -86.52 15.64 1.10
C LYS A 508 -85.87 17.01 1.20
N ILE A 509 -84.55 17.04 1.09
CA ILE A 509 -83.78 18.28 0.93
C ILE A 509 -82.54 18.00 0.07
N ASN A 510 -82.18 18.94 -0.80
CA ASN A 510 -80.93 18.85 -1.56
C ASN A 510 -79.82 19.51 -0.76
N ALA A 511 -78.65 18.88 -0.73
CA ALA A 511 -77.48 19.40 -0.05
C ALA A 511 -76.20 19.17 -0.86
N ASN A 512 -75.31 20.16 -0.85
CA ASN A 512 -74.02 20.08 -1.53
C ASN A 512 -73.03 19.31 -0.67
N VAL A 513 -72.23 18.46 -1.33
CA VAL A 513 -71.21 17.65 -0.67
C VAL A 513 -69.85 17.78 -1.34
N LEU A 514 -68.81 17.68 -0.52
CA LEU A 514 -67.41 17.70 -0.92
C LEU A 514 -66.73 16.40 -0.47
N ALA A 515 -65.97 15.77 -1.35
CA ALA A 515 -65.18 14.58 -0.98
C ALA A 515 -64.20 14.89 0.16
N GLU A 516 -64.01 13.95 1.09
CA GLU A 516 -63.06 14.14 2.18
C GLU A 516 -61.62 14.16 1.68
N LYS A 517 -61.29 13.33 0.68
CA LYS A 517 -59.96 13.22 0.05
C LYS A 517 -60.02 13.59 -1.43
N ILE A 518 -58.85 13.89 -2.01
CA ILE A 518 -58.68 14.02 -3.46
C ILE A 518 -58.68 12.63 -4.10
N GLY A 519 -59.09 12.51 -5.36
CA GLY A 519 -59.21 11.21 -6.00
C GLY A 519 -60.25 11.14 -7.11
N THR A 520 -59.94 10.43 -8.18
CA THR A 520 -60.91 10.12 -9.25
C THR A 520 -61.96 9.12 -8.77
N GLU A 521 -61.63 8.31 -7.76
CA GLU A 521 -62.54 7.37 -7.09
C GLU A 521 -63.73 8.07 -6.41
N PHE A 522 -63.62 9.36 -6.09
CA PHE A 522 -64.72 10.15 -5.52
C PHE A 522 -65.68 10.70 -6.59
N ASN A 523 -65.39 10.52 -7.89
CA ASN A 523 -66.30 10.84 -8.98
C ASN A 523 -67.35 9.71 -9.14
N LEU A 524 -68.43 9.81 -8.37
CA LEU A 524 -69.49 8.81 -8.35
C LEU A 524 -70.50 8.99 -9.50
N PRO A 525 -71.01 7.91 -10.10
CA PRO A 525 -72.10 7.99 -11.09
C PRO A 525 -73.39 8.50 -10.45
N SER A 526 -74.36 8.90 -11.27
CA SER A 526 -75.70 9.23 -10.78
C SER A 526 -76.38 8.02 -10.12
N ASN A 527 -77.30 8.29 -9.19
CA ASN A 527 -78.04 7.29 -8.40
C ASN A 527 -77.20 6.43 -7.45
N ALA A 528 -75.99 6.87 -7.09
CA ALA A 528 -75.26 6.35 -5.95
C ALA A 528 -76.04 6.61 -4.64
N LYS A 529 -75.99 5.64 -3.73
CA LYS A 529 -76.67 5.68 -2.44
C LYS A 529 -75.67 5.93 -1.33
N PHE A 530 -76.11 6.67 -0.33
CA PHE A 530 -75.29 7.10 0.79
C PHE A 530 -76.01 6.90 2.12
N SER A 531 -75.25 6.60 3.16
CA SER A 531 -75.68 6.65 4.55
C SER A 531 -75.34 8.00 5.18
N ILE A 532 -76.20 8.49 6.07
CA ILE A 532 -75.98 9.74 6.80
C ILE A 532 -76.36 9.57 8.28
N GLY A 533 -75.36 9.68 9.15
CA GLY A 533 -75.49 9.31 10.56
C GLY A 533 -75.78 7.82 10.75
N ASN A 534 -76.30 7.45 11.93
CA ASN A 534 -76.53 6.05 12.33
C ASN A 534 -78.00 5.61 12.20
N ASP A 535 -78.83 6.39 11.51
CA ASP A 535 -80.28 6.18 11.49
C ASP A 535 -80.69 5.46 10.20
N PRO A 536 -81.16 4.20 10.25
CA PRO A 536 -81.51 3.43 9.06
C PRO A 536 -82.72 3.99 8.30
N LEU A 537 -83.50 4.89 8.92
CA LEU A 537 -84.63 5.56 8.28
C LEU A 537 -84.21 6.83 7.52
N ILE A 538 -82.92 7.14 7.48
CA ILE A 538 -82.38 8.30 6.78
C ILE A 538 -81.28 7.86 5.84
N ALA A 539 -81.43 8.19 4.57
CA ALA A 539 -80.46 7.88 3.53
C ALA A 539 -80.35 9.06 2.57
N ALA A 540 -79.28 9.10 1.78
CA ALA A 540 -79.14 10.07 0.71
C ALA A 540 -78.87 9.39 -0.62
N LYS A 541 -79.21 10.07 -1.72
CA LYS A 541 -78.93 9.61 -3.07
C LYS A 541 -78.55 10.82 -3.92
N ASN A 542 -77.57 10.69 -4.81
CA ASN A 542 -77.32 11.73 -5.81
C ASN A 542 -78.18 11.50 -7.05
N ASP A 543 -78.75 12.57 -7.60
CA ASP A 543 -79.49 12.50 -8.85
C ASP A 543 -78.57 12.75 -10.06
N GLU A 544 -77.51 13.56 -9.88
CA GLU A 544 -76.46 13.81 -10.87
C GLU A 544 -75.11 13.21 -10.45
N ALA A 545 -74.25 12.89 -11.41
CA ALA A 545 -72.92 12.34 -11.13
C ALA A 545 -72.02 13.37 -10.41
N PHE A 546 -71.18 12.89 -9.50
CA PHE A 546 -70.14 13.72 -8.88
C PHE A 546 -68.96 13.85 -9.83
N SER A 547 -68.32 15.01 -9.81
CA SER A 547 -67.22 15.30 -10.71
C SER A 547 -66.18 16.22 -10.07
N GLY A 548 -65.08 16.45 -10.77
CA GLY A 548 -64.00 17.34 -10.32
C GLY A 548 -62.99 16.68 -9.38
N GLY A 549 -63.13 15.39 -9.05
CA GLY A 549 -62.12 14.62 -8.33
C GLY A 549 -60.94 14.25 -9.23
N THR A 550 -59.72 14.64 -8.85
CA THR A 550 -58.48 14.27 -9.54
C THR A 550 -57.40 13.88 -8.53
N LYS A 551 -56.43 13.06 -8.95
CA LYS A 551 -55.27 12.69 -8.14
C LYS A 551 -54.07 12.39 -9.05
N LYS A 552 -52.92 12.99 -8.74
CA LYS A 552 -51.64 12.82 -9.41
C LYS A 552 -50.54 12.76 -8.34
N GLU A 553 -49.67 11.76 -8.42
CA GLU A 553 -48.46 11.69 -7.62
C GLU A 553 -47.38 12.58 -8.26
N VAL A 554 -46.75 13.46 -7.47
CA VAL A 554 -45.63 14.31 -7.90
C VAL A 554 -44.43 14.13 -6.99
N ALA A 555 -43.23 14.30 -7.56
CA ALA A 555 -41.98 14.28 -6.81
C ALA A 555 -41.80 15.60 -6.05
N VAL A 556 -41.38 15.50 -4.79
CA VAL A 556 -41.14 16.64 -3.91
C VAL A 556 -39.85 16.48 -3.16
N VAL A 557 -39.25 17.60 -2.73
CA VAL A 557 -38.04 17.60 -1.92
C VAL A 557 -38.28 16.92 -0.56
N SER A 558 -37.46 15.93 -0.23
CA SER A 558 -37.43 15.29 1.10
C SER A 558 -36.27 15.80 1.97
N GLN A 559 -36.30 15.51 3.27
CA GLN A 559 -35.18 15.80 4.17
C GLN A 559 -33.94 14.96 3.82
N ASP A 560 -34.14 13.72 3.40
CA ASP A 560 -33.06 12.83 2.98
C ASP A 560 -32.30 13.40 1.77
N ASP A 561 -33.01 14.06 0.84
CA ASP A 561 -32.38 14.72 -0.32
C ASP A 561 -31.46 15.89 0.12
N ILE A 562 -31.89 16.65 1.14
CA ILE A 562 -31.12 17.77 1.71
C ILE A 562 -29.86 17.23 2.41
N ASP A 563 -30.02 16.23 3.28
CA ASP A 563 -28.92 15.66 4.06
C ASP A 563 -27.88 15.02 3.15
N LYS A 564 -28.34 14.32 2.09
CA LYS A 564 -27.48 13.74 1.06
C LYS A 564 -26.64 14.80 0.36
N LEU A 565 -27.21 15.93 -0.04
CA LEU A 565 -26.45 17.00 -0.70
C LEU A 565 -25.45 17.67 0.24
N LEU A 566 -25.79 17.82 1.53
CA LEU A 566 -24.87 18.36 2.54
C LEU A 566 -23.68 17.43 2.79
N GLU A 567 -23.85 16.12 2.66
CA GLU A 567 -22.76 15.14 2.75
C GLU A 567 -21.95 15.03 1.45
N GLU A 568 -22.59 15.17 0.29
CA GLU A 568 -21.96 14.99 -1.02
C GLU A 568 -21.08 16.19 -1.41
N LEU A 569 -21.49 17.42 -1.09
CA LEU A 569 -20.76 18.63 -1.48
C LEU A 569 -19.30 18.66 -0.95
N PRO A 570 -19.03 18.39 0.34
CA PRO A 570 -17.66 18.31 0.84
C PRO A 570 -16.87 17.17 0.18
N LYS A 571 -17.46 15.98 0.03
CA LYS A 571 -16.77 14.84 -0.59
C LYS A 571 -16.30 15.16 -2.02
N LYS A 572 -17.14 15.84 -2.81
CA LYS A 572 -16.83 16.23 -4.19
C LYS A 572 -15.70 17.28 -4.28
N LEU A 573 -15.62 18.18 -3.31
CA LEU A 573 -14.65 19.29 -3.32
C LEU A 573 -13.31 18.93 -2.64
N ARG A 574 -13.24 17.82 -1.90
CA ARG A 574 -12.08 17.42 -1.09
C ARG A 574 -10.78 17.29 -1.88
N GLN A 575 -10.80 16.62 -3.03
CA GLN A 575 -9.59 16.45 -3.85
C GLN A 575 -9.02 17.80 -4.31
N LYS A 576 -9.90 18.71 -4.76
CA LYS A 576 -9.50 20.06 -5.17
C LYS A 576 -8.95 20.86 -3.99
N ALA A 577 -9.53 20.70 -2.80
CA ALA A 577 -9.03 21.32 -1.58
C ALA A 577 -7.60 20.85 -1.25
N GLU A 578 -7.33 19.55 -1.34
CA GLU A 578 -5.98 19.01 -1.13
C GLU A 578 -4.96 19.55 -2.15
N GLU A 579 -5.35 19.70 -3.41
CA GLU A 579 -4.52 20.30 -4.45
C GLU A 579 -4.22 21.79 -4.18
N ASP A 580 -5.22 22.57 -3.76
CA ASP A 580 -5.04 23.99 -3.49
C ASP A 580 -4.28 24.24 -2.18
N LEU A 581 -4.47 23.40 -1.15
CA LEU A 581 -3.68 23.41 0.08
C LEU A 581 -2.20 23.12 -0.20
N LYS A 582 -1.89 22.17 -1.11
CA LYS A 582 -0.51 21.89 -1.54
C LYS A 582 0.15 23.09 -2.24
N LYS A 583 -0.62 23.97 -2.88
CA LYS A 583 -0.10 25.19 -3.53
C LYS A 583 0.20 26.31 -2.54
N GLN A 584 -0.41 26.31 -1.35
CA GLN A 584 -0.22 27.35 -0.32
C GLN A 584 1.05 27.13 0.53
N ILE A 585 1.63 25.93 0.51
CA ILE A 585 2.81 25.60 1.32
C ILE A 585 4.13 25.84 0.56
N SER A 586 5.18 26.18 1.30
CA SER A 586 6.52 26.37 0.75
C SER A 586 7.23 25.02 0.45
N LYS A 587 8.31 25.04 -0.32
CA LYS A 587 9.12 23.83 -0.61
C LYS A 587 9.76 23.19 0.63
N GLU A 588 9.88 23.96 1.71
CA GLU A 588 10.45 23.55 2.99
C GLU A 588 9.41 22.97 3.95
N GLU A 589 8.13 23.06 3.60
CA GLU A 589 7.02 22.49 4.34
C GLU A 589 6.53 21.19 3.68
N THR A 590 5.75 20.42 4.41
CA THR A 590 5.05 19.24 3.89
C THR A 590 3.64 19.24 4.47
N LEU A 591 2.64 19.00 3.61
CA LEU A 591 1.24 18.89 3.98
C LEU A 591 0.97 17.47 4.48
N LEU A 592 0.33 17.33 5.64
CA LEU A 592 -0.18 16.03 6.08
C LEU A 592 -1.44 15.68 5.27
N PRO A 593 -1.57 14.44 4.78
CA PRO A 593 -2.69 14.00 3.94
C PRO A 593 -3.96 13.73 4.77
N VAL A 594 -4.29 14.60 5.72
CA VAL A 594 -5.46 14.51 6.60
C VAL A 594 -6.11 15.89 6.73
N ILE A 595 -7.40 15.95 6.41
CA ILE A 595 -8.23 17.13 6.68
C ILE A 595 -8.67 17.09 8.15
N LEU A 596 -8.32 18.12 8.90
CA LEU A 596 -8.66 18.27 10.33
C LEU A 596 -10.12 18.63 10.53
N ALA A 597 -10.63 19.54 9.70
CA ALA A 597 -12.01 19.99 9.78
C ALA A 597 -12.53 20.35 8.38
N GLU A 598 -13.81 20.06 8.17
CA GLU A 598 -14.58 20.46 7.00
C GLU A 598 -15.88 21.11 7.48
N SER A 599 -16.22 22.27 6.93
CA SER A 599 -17.46 22.95 7.29
C SER A 599 -18.03 23.71 6.10
N ILE A 600 -19.36 23.74 6.01
CA ILE A 600 -20.07 24.47 4.96
C ILE A 600 -20.43 25.85 5.53
N SER A 601 -19.76 26.90 5.04
CA SER A 601 -19.92 28.26 5.54
C SER A 601 -21.08 29.00 4.87
N ALA A 602 -21.39 28.67 3.62
CA ALA A 602 -22.54 29.18 2.88
C ALA A 602 -23.31 28.01 2.26
N LYS A 603 -24.64 27.98 2.46
CA LYS A 603 -25.54 26.97 1.89
C LYS A 603 -26.77 27.64 1.28
N ASN A 604 -27.06 27.31 0.03
CA ASN A 604 -28.23 27.81 -0.68
C ASN A 604 -28.84 26.68 -1.52
N PHE A 605 -30.03 26.25 -1.13
CA PHE A 605 -30.84 25.32 -1.93
C PHE A 605 -31.69 26.09 -2.93
N ASP A 606 -31.89 25.52 -4.12
CA ASP A 606 -32.77 26.09 -5.14
C ASP A 606 -34.26 25.88 -4.85
N LYS A 607 -34.59 24.96 -3.93
CA LYS A 607 -35.93 24.53 -3.56
C LYS A 607 -36.06 24.22 -2.06
N ASP A 608 -37.24 24.48 -1.50
CA ASP A 608 -37.56 24.19 -0.11
C ASP A 608 -38.10 22.77 0.08
N ILE A 609 -38.07 22.27 1.32
CA ILE A 609 -38.66 20.98 1.67
C ILE A 609 -40.15 20.92 1.28
N SER A 610 -40.60 19.79 0.74
CA SER A 610 -41.95 19.56 0.21
C SER A 610 -42.35 20.39 -1.02
N GLU A 611 -41.43 21.14 -1.63
CA GLU A 611 -41.67 21.82 -2.91
C GLU A 611 -41.65 20.80 -4.08
N GLU A 612 -42.52 20.99 -5.06
CA GLU A 612 -42.62 20.13 -6.26
C GLU A 612 -41.47 20.44 -7.23
N THR A 613 -40.60 19.45 -7.44
CA THR A 613 -39.47 19.51 -8.36
C THR A 613 -38.95 18.10 -8.57
N ASP A 614 -38.40 17.79 -9.74
CA ASP A 614 -37.74 16.52 -10.03
C ASP A 614 -36.29 16.47 -9.48
N ARG A 615 -35.71 17.62 -9.16
CA ARG A 615 -34.32 17.76 -8.72
C ARG A 615 -34.17 18.85 -7.67
N LEU A 616 -33.28 18.60 -6.71
CA LEU A 616 -32.81 19.56 -5.73
C LEU A 616 -31.33 19.86 -6.00
N SER A 617 -30.92 21.12 -5.89
CA SER A 617 -29.54 21.56 -6.07
C SER A 617 -29.08 22.37 -4.85
N LEU A 618 -27.85 22.11 -4.40
CA LEU A 618 -27.18 22.84 -3.34
C LEU A 618 -25.98 23.57 -3.92
N LYS A 619 -25.98 24.90 -3.78
CA LYS A 619 -24.79 25.74 -3.95
C LYS A 619 -24.22 26.08 -2.58
N GLY A 620 -22.92 25.87 -2.41
CA GLY A 620 -22.28 26.21 -1.14
C GLY A 620 -20.79 26.40 -1.23
N THR A 621 -20.27 27.01 -0.17
CA THR A 621 -18.84 27.22 0.05
C THR A 621 -18.40 26.29 1.17
N VAL A 622 -17.40 25.44 0.90
CA VAL A 622 -16.85 24.50 1.88
C VAL A 622 -15.44 24.93 2.26
N GLU A 623 -15.21 25.10 3.55
CA GLU A 623 -13.90 25.39 4.12
C GLU A 623 -13.25 24.08 4.61
N TYR A 624 -12.00 23.87 4.18
CA TYR A 624 -11.16 22.75 4.59
C TYR A 624 -9.97 23.27 5.39
N LYS A 625 -9.74 22.67 6.56
CA LYS A 625 -8.58 22.93 7.41
C LYS A 625 -7.65 21.71 7.39
N ALA A 626 -6.36 21.96 7.18
CA ALA A 626 -5.32 20.93 7.23
C ALA A 626 -4.10 21.44 7.98
N LEU A 627 -3.14 20.55 8.23
CA LEU A 627 -1.92 20.86 8.95
C LEU A 627 -0.70 20.55 8.09
N SER A 628 0.21 21.51 8.01
CA SER A 628 1.54 21.32 7.43
C SER A 628 2.61 21.38 8.52
N TYR A 629 3.79 20.86 8.25
CA TYR A 629 4.94 20.95 9.14
C TYR A 629 6.21 21.34 8.37
N ALA A 630 7.17 21.96 9.05
CA ALA A 630 8.46 22.26 8.46
C ALA A 630 9.35 21.02 8.48
N LYS A 631 10.01 20.72 7.34
CA LYS A 631 10.93 19.58 7.24
C LYS A 631 12.07 19.66 8.26
N LYS A 632 12.54 20.88 8.55
CA LYS A 632 13.58 21.14 9.55
C LYS A 632 13.16 20.74 10.96
N ASP A 633 11.93 21.04 11.35
CA ASP A 633 11.42 20.74 12.70
C ASP A 633 11.29 19.22 12.87
N LEU A 634 10.77 18.52 11.84
CA LEU A 634 10.70 17.06 11.84
C LEU A 634 12.10 16.41 11.92
N LEU A 635 13.09 16.95 11.20
CA LEU A 635 14.47 16.45 11.23
C LEU A 635 15.13 16.70 12.60
N ALA A 636 14.98 17.90 13.17
CA ALA A 636 15.50 18.24 14.48
C ALA A 636 14.92 17.31 15.57
N GLN A 637 13.61 17.06 15.50
CA GLN A 637 12.92 16.14 16.39
C GLN A 637 13.42 14.70 16.26
N SER A 638 13.54 14.23 15.01
CA SER A 638 14.04 12.89 14.71
C SER A 638 15.48 12.71 15.21
N ALA A 639 16.34 13.71 15.03
CA ALA A 639 17.72 13.69 15.51
C ALA A 639 17.80 13.65 17.05
N SER A 640 16.96 14.43 17.74
CA SER A 640 16.87 14.42 19.21
C SER A 640 16.50 13.03 19.74
N TYR A 641 15.44 12.43 19.17
CA TYR A 641 14.96 11.10 19.56
C TYR A 641 16.03 10.01 19.35
N ILE A 642 16.72 10.01 18.20
CA ILE A 642 17.77 9.03 17.91
C ILE A 642 18.94 9.21 18.88
N LYS A 643 19.39 10.45 19.13
CA LYS A 643 20.51 10.73 20.06
C LYS A 643 20.27 10.20 21.47
N LYS A 644 19.03 10.22 21.97
CA LYS A 644 18.68 9.66 23.29
C LYS A 644 18.82 8.14 23.37
N ASN A 645 18.77 7.45 22.23
CA ASN A 645 18.78 6.00 22.11
C ASN A 645 20.10 5.43 21.55
N VAL A 646 21.14 6.25 21.40
CA VAL A 646 22.45 5.87 20.87
C VAL A 646 23.50 5.84 21.99
N SER A 647 24.43 4.89 21.91
CA SER A 647 25.53 4.72 22.88
C SER A 647 26.60 5.82 22.75
N ASP A 648 27.28 6.15 23.85
CA ASP A 648 28.28 7.24 23.94
C ASP A 648 29.51 7.09 23.01
N ASP A 649 29.74 5.88 22.50
CA ASP A 649 30.83 5.52 21.58
C ASP A 649 30.48 5.77 20.10
N GLN A 650 29.28 6.29 19.81
CA GLN A 650 28.76 6.55 18.47
C GLN A 650 28.34 8.02 18.31
N ILE A 651 28.39 8.52 17.08
CA ILE A 651 27.96 9.87 16.69
C ILE A 651 26.94 9.71 15.56
N LEU A 652 25.80 10.40 15.71
CA LEU A 652 24.77 10.50 14.68
C LEU A 652 25.25 11.38 13.52
N ASP A 653 25.11 10.88 12.29
CA ASP A 653 25.32 11.67 11.09
C ASP A 653 24.04 12.44 10.72
N GLU A 654 23.93 13.68 11.20
CA GLU A 654 22.70 14.50 11.07
C GLU A 654 22.29 14.79 9.63
N ASP A 655 23.26 14.82 8.71
CA ASP A 655 23.01 15.02 7.28
C ASP A 655 22.41 13.79 6.58
N ASN A 656 22.48 12.61 7.22
CA ASN A 656 22.05 11.33 6.66
C ASN A 656 20.96 10.68 7.51
N ILE A 657 19.92 11.45 7.84
CA ILE A 657 18.69 10.96 8.49
C ILE A 657 17.58 10.91 7.44
N LYS A 658 17.02 9.72 7.23
CA LYS A 658 15.79 9.54 6.45
C LYS A 658 14.61 9.41 7.41
N VAL A 659 13.56 10.18 7.17
CA VAL A 659 12.34 10.18 7.97
C VAL A 659 11.17 9.80 7.07
N GLY A 660 10.56 8.66 7.32
CA GLY A 660 9.25 8.29 6.77
C GLY A 660 8.15 8.63 7.78
N VAL A 661 6.99 9.09 7.30
CA VAL A 661 5.81 9.33 8.13
C VAL A 661 4.72 8.34 7.71
N LYS A 662 4.22 7.53 8.64
CA LYS A 662 3.19 6.50 8.45
C LYS A 662 2.09 6.62 9.49
N ASN A 663 1.00 5.87 9.32
CA ASN A 663 -0.12 5.78 10.26
C ASN A 663 -0.60 7.16 10.72
N ILE A 664 -0.89 8.04 9.75
CA ILE A 664 -1.27 9.42 9.98
C ILE A 664 -2.76 9.45 10.29
N GLU A 665 -3.10 9.75 11.54
CA GLU A 665 -4.46 9.72 12.03
C GLU A 665 -4.81 11.02 12.76
N LYS A 666 -6.05 11.47 12.60
CA LYS A 666 -6.55 12.60 13.36
C LYS A 666 -6.70 12.19 14.83
N LYS A 667 -6.02 12.89 15.73
CA LYS A 667 -6.12 12.67 17.18
C LYS A 667 -7.14 13.60 17.81
N ASP A 668 -7.15 14.87 17.42
CA ASP A 668 -8.08 15.90 17.90
C ASP A 668 -8.36 16.97 16.82
N GLN A 669 -9.05 18.06 17.14
CA GLN A 669 -9.37 19.16 16.22
C GLN A 669 -8.13 19.83 15.61
N ASP A 670 -7.03 19.88 16.36
CA ASP A 670 -5.78 20.56 15.97
C ASP A 670 -4.54 19.65 16.06
N GLU A 671 -4.75 18.34 16.26
CA GLU A 671 -3.67 17.37 16.45
C GLU A 671 -3.78 16.18 15.49
N ILE A 672 -2.65 15.81 14.91
CA ILE A 672 -2.49 14.61 14.07
C ILE A 672 -1.43 13.73 14.70
N GLN A 673 -1.76 12.47 14.96
CA GLN A 673 -0.79 11.47 15.41
C GLN A 673 -0.20 10.75 14.18
N ALA A 674 1.09 10.43 14.24
CA ALA A 674 1.75 9.62 13.22
C ALA A 674 2.88 8.77 13.80
N LEU A 675 3.26 7.75 13.06
CA LEU A 675 4.44 6.94 13.29
C LEU A 675 5.58 7.41 12.37
N LEU A 676 6.70 7.85 12.96
CA LEU A 676 7.93 8.11 12.23
C LEU A 676 8.73 6.83 12.09
N ASN A 677 9.12 6.49 10.85
CA ASN A 677 10.14 5.48 10.58
C ASN A 677 11.46 6.20 10.32
N LEU A 678 12.39 6.09 11.26
CA LEU A 678 13.67 6.77 11.25
C LEU A 678 14.75 5.80 10.80
N GLU A 679 15.51 6.18 9.76
CA GLU A 679 16.73 5.49 9.35
C GLU A 679 17.88 6.48 9.42
N ALA A 680 18.92 6.16 10.20
CA ALA A 680 20.06 7.04 10.35
C ALA A 680 21.39 6.28 10.35
N ILE A 681 22.45 7.00 9.98
CA ILE A 681 23.82 6.50 9.99
C ILE A 681 24.53 6.90 11.28
N LEU A 682 25.09 5.91 11.96
CA LEU A 682 25.92 6.06 13.15
C LEU A 682 27.39 5.81 12.79
N LYS A 683 28.24 6.78 13.13
CA LYS A 683 29.69 6.74 12.98
C LYS A 683 30.34 6.44 14.33
N PRO A 684 31.44 5.68 14.39
CA PRO A 684 32.16 5.47 15.64
C PRO A 684 32.80 6.79 16.08
N LYS A 685 32.74 7.06 17.38
CA LYS A 685 33.42 8.19 18.00
C LYS A 685 34.91 7.89 18.10
N ILE A 686 35.68 8.36 17.11
CA ILE A 686 37.11 8.11 17.02
C ILE A 686 37.91 9.29 17.61
N ASP A 687 38.62 9.03 18.70
CA ASP A 687 39.66 9.91 19.22
C ASP A 687 40.99 9.58 18.52
N GLN A 688 41.32 10.33 17.47
CA GLN A 688 42.50 10.08 16.64
C GLN A 688 43.80 10.16 17.45
N GLN A 689 43.88 11.02 18.47
CA GLN A 689 45.08 11.19 19.28
C GLN A 689 45.37 9.93 20.09
N LYS A 690 44.35 9.38 20.77
CA LYS A 690 44.49 8.12 21.52
C LYS A 690 44.86 6.94 20.63
N LEU A 691 44.34 6.89 19.40
CA LEU A 691 44.71 5.83 18.46
C LEU A 691 46.16 5.92 18.01
N ILE A 692 46.65 7.13 17.70
CA ILE A 692 48.05 7.35 17.32
C ILE A 692 48.99 6.90 18.45
N GLU A 693 48.68 7.27 19.70
CA GLU A 693 49.48 6.86 20.86
C GLU A 693 49.54 5.33 21.01
N ALA A 694 48.43 4.63 20.77
CA ALA A 694 48.34 3.18 20.89
C ALA A 694 49.14 2.40 19.82
N ILE A 695 49.36 3.00 18.63
CA ILE A 695 50.04 2.37 17.50
C ILE A 695 51.46 2.90 17.24
N THR A 696 51.93 3.86 18.03
CA THR A 696 53.25 4.46 17.85
C THR A 696 54.36 3.43 18.11
N GLY A 697 55.31 3.29 17.18
CA GLY A 697 56.50 2.45 17.34
C GLY A 697 56.30 0.93 17.28
N ILE A 698 55.08 0.43 17.07
CA ILE A 698 54.80 -1.01 16.93
C ILE A 698 54.85 -1.48 15.47
N SER A 699 54.82 -2.79 15.24
CA SER A 699 54.83 -3.35 13.88
C SER A 699 53.51 -3.07 13.15
N TYR A 700 53.56 -3.05 11.81
CA TYR A 700 52.35 -2.84 11.01
C TYR A 700 51.27 -3.87 11.31
N LYS A 701 51.67 -5.12 11.55
CA LYS A 701 50.76 -6.22 11.88
C LYS A 701 50.07 -6.00 13.24
N ASP A 702 50.83 -5.52 14.23
CA ASP A 702 50.28 -5.26 15.56
C ASP A 702 49.38 -4.01 15.54
N ALA A 703 49.77 -2.98 14.79
CA ALA A 703 48.95 -1.77 14.60
C ALA A 703 47.62 -2.09 13.90
N GLU A 704 47.65 -2.92 12.85
CA GLU A 704 46.45 -3.44 12.21
C GLU A 704 45.58 -4.20 13.21
N ALA A 705 46.16 -5.10 14.03
CA ALA A 705 45.41 -5.85 15.03
C ALA A 705 44.81 -4.98 16.15
N VAL A 706 45.42 -3.84 16.48
CA VAL A 706 44.86 -2.87 17.45
C VAL A 706 43.70 -2.10 16.82
N LEU A 707 43.88 -1.59 15.59
CA LEU A 707 42.89 -0.77 14.90
C LEU A 707 41.66 -1.58 14.45
N MET A 708 41.84 -2.85 14.08
CA MET A 708 40.76 -3.77 13.74
C MET A 708 39.88 -4.16 14.95
N LYS A 709 40.27 -3.82 16.18
CA LYS A 709 39.41 -4.00 17.38
C LYS A 709 38.40 -2.86 17.55
N LEU A 710 38.53 -1.76 16.82
CA LEU A 710 37.57 -0.68 16.89
C LEU A 710 36.23 -1.14 16.30
N PRO A 711 35.10 -0.73 16.90
CA PRO A 711 33.81 -1.02 16.32
C PRO A 711 33.75 -0.46 14.90
N GLN A 712 33.20 -1.25 13.97
CA GLN A 712 33.02 -0.89 12.56
C GLN A 712 34.30 -0.80 11.70
N ALA A 713 35.49 -1.08 12.23
CA ALA A 713 36.71 -1.15 11.42
C ALA A 713 36.66 -2.36 10.46
N THR A 714 36.84 -2.12 9.16
CA THR A 714 36.83 -3.17 8.14
C THR A 714 38.20 -3.42 7.53
N LYS A 715 38.98 -2.36 7.33
CA LYS A 715 40.29 -2.46 6.70
C LYS A 715 41.24 -1.41 7.22
N VAL A 716 42.49 -1.83 7.41
CA VAL A 716 43.59 -0.94 7.77
C VAL A 716 44.64 -1.04 6.66
N ARG A 717 45.08 0.10 6.13
CA ARG A 717 46.25 0.16 5.24
C ARG A 717 47.27 1.12 5.80
N ILE A 718 48.51 0.70 5.86
CA ILE A 718 49.61 1.52 6.36
C ILE A 718 50.56 1.78 5.21
N SER A 719 50.79 3.05 4.92
CA SER A 719 51.78 3.51 3.94
C SER A 719 52.85 4.33 4.65
N SER A 720 54.12 4.11 4.33
CA SER A 720 55.21 4.91 4.87
C SER A 720 56.03 5.56 3.76
N SER A 721 56.64 6.70 4.09
CA SER A 721 57.51 7.44 3.19
C SER A 721 58.80 6.70 2.81
N LEU A 722 59.17 5.63 3.53
CA LEU A 722 60.41 4.90 3.28
C LEU A 722 60.21 3.39 3.45
N GLU A 723 60.14 2.66 2.34
CA GLU A 723 60.05 1.20 2.32
C GLU A 723 61.43 0.60 2.00
N ILE A 724 62.17 0.20 3.03
CA ILE A 724 63.50 -0.41 2.84
C ILE A 724 63.35 -1.94 2.82
N PRO A 725 63.77 -2.62 1.73
CA PRO A 725 63.81 -4.07 1.69
C PRO A 725 64.64 -4.64 2.85
N LEU A 726 64.19 -5.74 3.47
CA LEU A 726 64.85 -6.47 4.57
C LEU A 726 64.81 -5.80 5.97
N LEU A 727 64.24 -4.59 6.12
CA LEU A 727 64.00 -3.99 7.44
C LEU A 727 62.58 -4.30 7.97
N PRO A 728 62.39 -4.39 9.30
CA PRO A 728 61.07 -4.63 9.88
C PRO A 728 60.12 -3.47 9.57
N LYS A 729 58.89 -3.78 9.19
CA LYS A 729 57.85 -2.76 8.94
C LYS A 729 57.28 -2.26 10.27
N LEU A 730 57.86 -1.17 10.78
CA LEU A 730 57.50 -0.53 12.04
C LEU A 730 56.91 0.85 11.78
N LEU A 731 55.91 1.25 12.57
CA LEU A 731 55.44 2.63 12.58
C LEU A 731 56.49 3.56 13.21
N PRO A 732 56.54 4.86 12.82
CA PRO A 732 57.40 5.84 13.44
C PRO A 732 57.28 5.86 14.96
N LYS A 733 58.39 6.09 15.66
CA LYS A 733 58.38 6.23 17.13
C LYS A 733 57.93 7.61 17.62
N ILE A 734 57.84 8.58 16.70
CA ILE A 734 57.33 9.92 16.96
C ILE A 734 55.88 9.95 16.48
N SER A 735 54.94 10.18 17.39
CA SER A 735 53.50 10.23 17.11
C SER A 735 53.13 11.28 16.05
N GLU A 736 53.82 12.43 16.03
CA GLU A 736 53.63 13.50 15.04
C GLU A 736 53.94 13.06 13.59
N ASN A 737 54.72 12.00 13.42
CA ASN A 737 55.03 11.43 12.11
C ASN A 737 53.98 10.40 11.64
N ILE A 738 52.92 10.17 12.42
CA ILE A 738 51.82 9.28 12.09
C ILE A 738 50.55 10.10 11.82
N LYS A 739 49.92 9.88 10.67
CA LYS A 739 48.62 10.47 10.32
C LYS A 739 47.58 9.37 10.14
N ILE A 740 46.44 9.48 10.82
CA ILE A 740 45.30 8.57 10.60
C ILE A 740 44.27 9.28 9.70
N ILE A 741 43.85 8.60 8.64
CA ILE A 741 42.78 9.03 7.74
C ILE A 741 41.66 8.00 7.88
N VAL A 742 40.49 8.45 8.33
CA VAL A 742 39.31 7.59 8.48
C VAL A 742 38.42 7.79 7.26
N THR A 743 38.09 6.70 6.58
CA THR A 743 37.19 6.70 5.41
C THR A 743 35.98 5.84 5.74
N ALA A 744 34.77 6.37 5.56
CA ALA A 744 33.56 5.55 5.58
C ALA A 744 33.31 4.99 4.17
N GLN A 745 33.17 3.66 4.06
CA GLN A 745 32.82 2.99 2.80
C GLN A 745 31.34 2.66 2.72
#